data_AF-A0A502EI51-F1
#
_entry.id   AF-A0A502EI51-F1
#
_cell.length_a   1.000
_cell.length_b   1.000
_cell.length_c   1.000
_cell.angle_alpha   90.00
_cell.angle_beta   90.00
_cell.angle_gamma   90.00
#
_symmetry.space_group_name_H-M   'P 1'
#
loop_
_entity.id
_entity.type
_entity.pdbx_description
1 polymer ?
#
loop_
_entity_poly.entity_id
_entity_poly.type
_entity_poly.pdbx_seq_one_letter_code
_entity_poly.pdbx_strand_id
1 'polypeptide(L)'
;MKKAFLLFCFLCMIAPVRGQEKVKSPEPFGPLPTQKQIDWQEMEFYAFVHFSLNTFTNKEWGYGDESPELFNPSNLDVRQWARVVKESGMKGIILVAKHHDGFCLWPSAYTERSVKNSPWKNGKGDLVKELAAACKEYGLKLGLYLSPWDRSRADYGKPEYVAYFRNQLKELLTNYGDVFEMWFDGANGGDGYYGGANETRKINTLEYYNWDETYKLIYKMAPKTLVWGVGPSEARWIGNEEGRAGKTNWSLLRQKDELAGKVHYTEFMSGHEDGEKWVPGEADVSIRPGWFYHAVEDDKVRSLDEMVDIYYESIGRNATLLLNLPVDKRGLVHENDEARLKELVSTIKADFKTELLAGTKITGDNVRGNSAEFETKNLVDRNKNTYWATDDNIKTASIVFEFNKPKALNRIVLQEYIPLGQRVKAFNVEVKVNGIWKTVANETTIGYKRILRIDSVTASALKINITDSKASIVISNIQAFNAPTFVRMPEIQRDKNGNVTIKSEEGYPIYYSLDGKNPTQKSTLYKGVFQYNKAVEIKAVAIDASENSSSAVKTAKYGASKENWKIVSASSGDLKSANRIIDGNPDTDWSFGNDSNRLPQEIIIDLGSILNINGFSYMPQQVGNNLNLISNYEFYTSLDNVNWILQSEGEFSNIKNNPIEQVKTFKKEKARYIRFIAKQAVSKGSTVSIAEINVIETL
;
A
#
# COMPACT_ATOMS: atom_id res chain seq x y z
N MET A 1 -46.15 21.44 79.47
CA MET A 1 -46.67 21.38 78.08
C MET A 1 -45.85 22.35 77.24
N LYS A 2 -44.90 21.82 76.45
CA LYS A 2 -45.01 21.70 74.99
C LYS A 2 -45.23 23.07 74.31
N LYS A 3 -44.19 23.53 73.58
CA LYS A 3 -44.11 24.67 72.63
C LYS A 3 -43.19 25.81 73.07
N ALA A 4 -41.88 25.58 73.11
CA ALA A 4 -40.90 26.68 73.04
C ALA A 4 -39.49 26.28 72.57
N PHE A 5 -39.25 25.03 72.16
CA PHE A 5 -37.89 24.53 71.86
C PHE A 5 -37.69 24.03 70.42
N LEU A 6 -38.62 24.35 69.53
CA LEU A 6 -38.67 23.80 68.17
C LEU A 6 -38.58 24.88 67.07
N LEU A 7 -38.02 26.05 67.39
CA LEU A 7 -37.88 27.16 66.44
C LEU A 7 -36.45 27.69 66.26
N PHE A 8 -35.43 26.92 66.64
CA PHE A 8 -34.02 27.34 66.48
C PHE A 8 -33.10 26.29 65.83
N CYS A 9 -33.65 25.25 65.21
CA CYS A 9 -32.87 24.23 64.48
C CYS A 9 -33.21 24.12 62.99
N PHE A 10 -33.99 25.05 62.42
CA PHE A 10 -34.39 25.02 61.00
C PHE A 10 -33.87 26.23 60.20
N LEU A 11 -32.77 26.85 60.63
CA LEU A 11 -32.21 28.02 59.96
C LEU A 11 -30.69 27.99 59.79
N CYS A 12 -30.11 26.81 59.54
CA CYS A 12 -28.75 26.69 59.02
C CYS A 12 -28.70 25.63 57.92
N MET A 13 -28.10 26.00 56.79
CA MET A 13 -27.81 25.19 55.60
C MET A 13 -28.92 25.05 54.54
N ILE A 14 -29.38 26.19 54.01
CA ILE A 14 -29.62 26.27 52.57
C ILE A 14 -28.44 27.05 52.00
N ALA A 15 -27.29 26.38 51.86
CA ALA A 15 -26.30 26.84 50.90
C ALA A 15 -26.95 26.68 49.52
N PRO A 16 -26.92 27.68 48.63
CA PRO A 16 -27.28 27.43 47.25
C PRO A 16 -26.28 26.39 46.76
N VAL A 17 -26.77 25.18 46.51
CA VAL A 17 -26.07 24.25 45.62
C VAL A 17 -26.08 24.97 44.28
N ARG A 18 -25.06 25.78 44.03
CA ARG A 18 -24.67 26.13 42.67
C ARG A 18 -24.35 24.79 42.04
N GLY A 19 -25.33 24.19 41.36
CA GLY A 19 -25.03 23.12 40.43
C GLY A 19 -23.91 23.64 39.54
N GLN A 20 -22.75 22.99 39.58
CA GLN A 20 -21.67 23.29 38.64
C GLN A 20 -22.31 23.23 37.25
N GLU A 21 -22.33 24.36 36.54
CA GLU A 21 -22.74 24.35 35.14
C GLU A 21 -21.87 23.30 34.44
N LYS A 22 -22.52 22.33 33.80
CA LYS A 22 -21.81 21.25 33.12
C LYS A 22 -20.90 21.88 32.07
N VAL A 23 -19.59 21.64 32.18
CA VAL A 23 -18.60 22.13 31.21
C VAL A 23 -18.94 21.54 29.85
N LYS A 24 -19.23 22.39 28.87
CA LYS A 24 -19.62 21.95 27.52
C LYS A 24 -18.43 21.30 26.80
N SER A 25 -18.69 20.30 25.98
CA SER A 25 -17.71 19.74 25.04
C SER A 25 -17.17 20.82 24.08
N PRO A 26 -15.94 20.68 23.57
CA PRO A 26 -15.45 21.53 22.49
C PRO A 26 -16.38 21.47 21.28
N GLU A 27 -16.67 22.62 20.66
CA GLU A 27 -17.42 22.64 19.41
C GLU A 27 -16.62 21.95 18.29
N PRO A 28 -17.30 21.25 17.35
CA PRO A 28 -16.63 20.69 16.18
C PRO A 28 -15.90 21.76 15.36
N PHE A 29 -14.79 21.40 14.71
CA PHE A 29 -13.98 22.34 13.94
C PHE A 29 -13.62 21.80 12.56
N GLY A 30 -13.86 22.60 11.51
CA GLY A 30 -13.57 22.23 10.12
C GLY A 30 -14.53 21.16 9.57
N PRO A 31 -14.20 20.56 8.40
CA PRO A 31 -14.94 19.42 7.89
C PRO A 31 -14.89 18.24 8.86
N LEU A 32 -16.00 17.52 8.98
CA LEU A 32 -16.15 16.41 9.92
C LEU A 32 -16.32 15.09 9.16
N PRO A 33 -15.81 13.97 9.69
CA PRO A 33 -16.13 12.67 9.16
C PRO A 33 -17.60 12.34 9.39
N THR A 34 -18.21 11.67 8.42
CA THR A 34 -19.46 10.94 8.61
C THR A 34 -19.24 9.68 9.46
N GLN A 35 -20.29 9.10 10.03
CA GLN A 35 -20.16 7.86 10.80
C GLN A 35 -19.54 6.72 9.98
N LYS A 36 -19.88 6.58 8.70
CA LYS A 36 -19.28 5.54 7.84
C LYS A 36 -17.79 5.77 7.58
N GLN A 37 -17.33 7.02 7.49
CA GLN A 37 -15.90 7.34 7.40
C GLN A 37 -15.16 7.02 8.71
N ILE A 38 -15.80 7.24 9.87
CA ILE A 38 -15.27 6.78 11.17
C ILE A 38 -15.17 5.25 11.18
N ASP A 39 -16.27 4.55 10.85
CA ASP A 39 -16.33 3.08 10.84
C ASP A 39 -15.34 2.44 9.87
N TRP A 40 -14.99 3.16 8.80
CA TRP A 40 -13.97 2.80 7.81
C TRP A 40 -12.56 3.05 8.35
N GLN A 41 -12.30 4.23 8.93
CA GLN A 41 -10.99 4.56 9.49
C GLN A 41 -10.62 3.63 10.65
N GLU A 42 -11.60 3.22 11.46
CA GLU A 42 -11.46 2.23 12.53
C GLU A 42 -11.08 0.83 12.04
N MET A 43 -11.25 0.53 10.74
CA MET A 43 -10.80 -0.74 10.19
C MET A 43 -9.28 -0.82 10.14
N GLU A 44 -8.61 0.29 9.88
CA GLU A 44 -7.15 0.47 9.77
C GLU A 44 -6.46 -0.35 8.68
N PHE A 45 -6.70 -1.66 8.64
CA PHE A 45 -6.01 -2.63 7.81
C PHE A 45 -7.00 -3.63 7.20
N TYR A 46 -6.99 -3.76 5.88
CA TYR A 46 -7.85 -4.70 5.16
C TYR A 46 -7.20 -5.16 3.85
N ALA A 47 -7.72 -6.26 3.30
CA ALA A 47 -7.15 -6.87 2.10
C ALA A 47 -7.81 -6.34 0.83
N PHE A 48 -7.02 -6.28 -0.23
CA PHE A 48 -7.51 -6.26 -1.61
C PHE A 48 -7.24 -7.63 -2.25
N VAL A 49 -8.10 -8.10 -3.14
CA VAL A 49 -7.90 -9.38 -3.82
C VAL A 49 -8.11 -9.20 -5.31
N HIS A 50 -7.01 -9.21 -6.05
CA HIS A 50 -7.00 -9.33 -7.51
C HIS A 50 -7.02 -10.81 -7.92
N PHE A 51 -8.11 -11.21 -8.58
CA PHE A 51 -8.27 -12.52 -9.17
C PHE A 51 -9.24 -12.43 -10.34
N SER A 52 -8.81 -12.75 -11.56
CA SER A 52 -9.62 -12.64 -12.79
C SER A 52 -8.98 -13.49 -13.88
N LEU A 53 -9.41 -13.35 -15.14
CA LEU A 53 -8.74 -13.94 -16.31
C LEU A 53 -7.24 -13.60 -16.37
N ASN A 54 -6.87 -12.42 -15.86
CA ASN A 54 -5.49 -11.92 -15.78
C ASN A 54 -4.55 -12.86 -15.00
N THR A 55 -5.05 -13.53 -13.95
CA THR A 55 -4.31 -14.58 -13.23
C THR A 55 -3.93 -15.74 -14.16
N PHE A 56 -4.82 -16.12 -15.08
CA PHE A 56 -4.62 -17.26 -15.98
C PHE A 56 -3.77 -16.89 -17.20
N THR A 57 -3.89 -15.65 -17.67
CA THR A 57 -3.11 -15.11 -18.80
C THR A 57 -1.76 -14.51 -18.42
N ASN A 58 -1.45 -14.43 -17.11
CA ASN A 58 -0.21 -13.84 -16.61
C ASN A 58 -0.02 -12.39 -17.08
N LYS A 59 -1.09 -11.60 -16.98
CA LYS A 59 -1.12 -10.16 -17.30
C LYS A 59 -1.54 -9.37 -16.08
N GLU A 60 -1.01 -8.16 -15.92
CA GLU A 60 -1.58 -7.18 -14.98
C GLU A 60 -2.91 -6.63 -15.53
N TRP A 61 -2.91 -6.24 -16.81
CA TRP A 61 -4.11 -5.76 -17.52
C TRP A 61 -4.43 -6.67 -18.72
N GLY A 62 -5.57 -7.36 -18.67
CA GLY A 62 -6.14 -8.03 -19.84
C GLY A 62 -6.63 -7.03 -20.89
N TYR A 63 -6.64 -7.44 -22.16
CA TYR A 63 -7.02 -6.59 -23.31
C TYR A 63 -8.54 -6.58 -23.57
N GLY A 64 -9.29 -7.49 -22.93
CA GLY A 64 -10.74 -7.60 -23.03
C GLY A 64 -11.23 -8.63 -24.05
N ASP A 65 -10.30 -9.32 -24.73
CA ASP A 65 -10.53 -10.39 -25.71
C ASP A 65 -10.29 -11.79 -25.14
N GLU A 66 -9.79 -11.89 -23.91
CA GLU A 66 -9.47 -13.18 -23.27
C GLU A 66 -10.70 -14.09 -23.20
N SER A 67 -10.57 -15.38 -23.53
CA SER A 67 -11.71 -16.30 -23.46
C SER A 67 -12.12 -16.58 -22.00
N PRO A 68 -13.42 -16.50 -21.65
CA PRO A 68 -13.95 -16.99 -20.37
C PRO A 68 -13.55 -18.43 -20.01
N GLU A 69 -13.24 -19.26 -21.02
CA GLU A 69 -12.78 -20.65 -20.83
C GLU A 69 -11.45 -20.75 -20.05
N LEU A 70 -10.65 -19.69 -20.04
CA LEU A 70 -9.39 -19.64 -19.30
C LEU A 70 -9.61 -19.58 -17.79
N PHE A 71 -10.77 -19.11 -17.33
CA PHE A 71 -11.08 -19.05 -15.90
C PHE A 71 -11.46 -20.43 -15.37
N ASN A 72 -10.47 -21.17 -14.87
CA ASN A 72 -10.68 -22.52 -14.35
C ASN A 72 -9.76 -22.85 -13.17
N PRO A 73 -9.95 -22.21 -12.01
CA PRO A 73 -9.12 -22.52 -10.84
C PRO A 73 -9.34 -23.96 -10.37
N SER A 74 -8.23 -24.66 -10.11
CA SER A 74 -8.26 -26.10 -9.82
C SER A 74 -8.73 -26.47 -8.41
N ASN A 75 -8.57 -25.58 -7.43
CA ASN A 75 -8.89 -25.82 -6.03
C ASN A 75 -9.28 -24.51 -5.30
N LEU A 76 -10.17 -23.73 -5.91
CA LEU A 76 -10.57 -22.44 -5.35
C LEU A 76 -11.20 -22.60 -3.97
N ASP A 77 -10.66 -21.90 -2.98
CA ASP A 77 -11.18 -21.84 -1.62
C ASP A 77 -11.10 -20.43 -1.02
N VAL A 78 -12.20 -19.68 -1.12
CA VAL A 78 -12.33 -18.35 -0.51
C VAL A 78 -12.30 -18.35 1.02
N ARG A 79 -12.53 -19.51 1.67
CA ARG A 79 -12.37 -19.61 3.13
C ARG A 79 -10.90 -19.60 3.51
N GLN A 80 -10.01 -20.13 2.67
CA GLN A 80 -8.58 -19.98 2.86
C GLN A 80 -8.19 -18.50 2.78
N TRP A 81 -8.76 -17.72 1.85
CA TRP A 81 -8.50 -16.28 1.76
C TRP A 81 -8.98 -15.56 3.03
N ALA A 82 -10.24 -15.81 3.43
CA ALA A 82 -10.83 -15.21 4.62
C ALA A 82 -10.06 -15.57 5.90
N ARG A 83 -9.60 -16.82 6.04
CA ARG A 83 -8.75 -17.25 7.15
C ARG A 83 -7.44 -16.47 7.18
N VAL A 84 -6.70 -16.43 6.07
CA VAL A 84 -5.41 -15.73 5.98
C VAL A 84 -5.56 -14.26 6.34
N VAL A 85 -6.58 -13.60 5.78
CA VAL A 85 -6.89 -12.18 6.07
C VAL A 85 -7.21 -11.99 7.56
N LYS A 86 -8.09 -12.83 8.13
CA LYS A 86 -8.47 -12.73 9.54
C LYS A 86 -7.30 -12.94 10.49
N GLU A 87 -6.49 -13.98 10.25
CA GLU A 87 -5.30 -14.30 11.04
C GLU A 87 -4.24 -13.18 10.93
N SER A 88 -4.26 -12.44 9.83
CA SER A 88 -3.40 -11.27 9.59
C SER A 88 -3.87 -10.00 10.31
N GLY A 89 -4.97 -10.06 11.06
CA GLY A 89 -5.51 -8.94 11.83
C GLY A 89 -6.37 -7.96 11.03
N MET A 90 -6.47 -8.17 9.71
CA MET A 90 -7.27 -7.36 8.79
C MET A 90 -8.77 -7.45 9.10
N LYS A 91 -9.53 -6.41 8.73
CA LYS A 91 -10.96 -6.28 9.09
C LYS A 91 -11.93 -6.52 7.94
N GLY A 92 -11.43 -6.62 6.71
CA GLY A 92 -12.26 -6.81 5.53
C GLY A 92 -11.47 -7.26 4.31
N ILE A 93 -12.19 -7.58 3.25
CA ILE A 93 -11.66 -7.96 1.94
C ILE A 93 -12.41 -7.17 0.87
N ILE A 94 -11.69 -6.43 0.05
CA ILE A 94 -12.18 -5.84 -1.19
C ILE A 94 -11.84 -6.81 -2.34
N LEU A 95 -12.86 -7.33 -3.02
CA LEU A 95 -12.67 -8.21 -4.18
C LEU A 95 -12.82 -7.42 -5.49
N VAL A 96 -11.88 -7.62 -6.41
CA VAL A 96 -11.98 -7.16 -7.80
C VAL A 96 -13.07 -7.95 -8.53
N ALA A 97 -14.33 -7.57 -8.35
CA ALA A 97 -15.47 -8.28 -8.92
C ALA A 97 -15.46 -8.23 -10.46
N LYS A 98 -14.96 -7.14 -11.04
CA LYS A 98 -14.65 -6.99 -12.47
C LYS A 98 -13.46 -6.03 -12.64
N HIS A 99 -12.41 -6.50 -13.29
CA HIS A 99 -11.22 -5.69 -13.62
C HIS A 99 -11.37 -5.00 -15.00
N HIS A 100 -10.33 -4.28 -15.46
CA HIS A 100 -10.34 -3.56 -16.74
C HIS A 100 -10.63 -4.44 -17.96
N ASP A 101 -10.34 -5.75 -17.91
CA ASP A 101 -10.63 -6.70 -18.98
C ASP A 101 -12.13 -7.02 -19.13
N GLY A 102 -12.98 -6.54 -18.22
CA GLY A 102 -14.44 -6.63 -18.30
C GLY A 102 -15.03 -7.99 -17.88
N PHE A 103 -14.22 -8.98 -17.47
CA PHE A 103 -14.74 -10.26 -16.99
C PHE A 103 -15.34 -10.15 -15.60
N CYS A 104 -16.60 -10.58 -15.45
CA CYS A 104 -17.32 -10.50 -14.19
C CYS A 104 -17.22 -11.81 -13.40
N LEU A 105 -16.82 -11.72 -12.13
CA LEU A 105 -16.67 -12.85 -11.19
C LEU A 105 -17.99 -13.35 -10.59
N TRP A 106 -19.10 -12.73 -10.97
CA TRP A 106 -20.46 -13.13 -10.62
C TRP A 106 -21.28 -13.34 -11.90
N PRO A 107 -22.37 -14.12 -11.84
CA PRO A 107 -23.19 -14.41 -13.02
C PRO A 107 -24.13 -13.23 -13.37
N SER A 108 -23.56 -12.08 -13.73
CA SER A 108 -24.29 -10.86 -14.08
C SER A 108 -25.34 -11.10 -15.16
N ALA A 109 -26.54 -10.54 -14.99
CA ALA A 109 -27.60 -10.61 -16.01
C ALA A 109 -27.30 -9.74 -17.24
N TYR A 110 -26.32 -8.84 -17.16
CA TYR A 110 -26.07 -7.80 -18.16
C TYR A 110 -24.92 -8.13 -19.12
N THR A 111 -24.20 -9.23 -18.92
CA THR A 111 -23.11 -9.66 -19.83
C THR A 111 -22.94 -11.17 -19.83
N GLU A 112 -22.51 -11.70 -20.98
CA GLU A 112 -22.08 -13.11 -21.12
C GLU A 112 -20.59 -13.29 -20.78
N ARG A 113 -19.81 -12.21 -20.73
CA ARG A 113 -18.40 -12.24 -20.31
C ARG A 113 -18.30 -12.29 -18.78
N SER A 114 -18.63 -13.45 -18.23
CA SER A 114 -18.64 -13.70 -16.80
C SER A 114 -18.37 -15.18 -16.52
N VAL A 115 -18.28 -15.52 -15.23
CA VAL A 115 -18.20 -16.91 -14.75
C VAL A 115 -19.31 -17.83 -15.30
N LYS A 116 -20.45 -17.30 -15.78
CA LYS A 116 -21.52 -18.08 -16.46
C LYS A 116 -20.99 -18.93 -17.61
N ASN A 117 -20.03 -18.40 -18.36
CA ASN A 117 -19.47 -19.04 -19.55
C ASN A 117 -18.02 -19.51 -19.30
N SER A 118 -17.67 -19.78 -18.05
CA SER A 118 -16.41 -20.41 -17.67
C SER A 118 -16.63 -21.88 -17.28
N PRO A 119 -15.63 -22.76 -17.43
CA PRO A 119 -15.74 -24.16 -17.02
C PRO A 119 -15.78 -24.31 -15.50
N TRP A 120 -15.34 -23.29 -14.75
CA TRP A 120 -15.36 -23.30 -13.29
C TRP A 120 -16.77 -23.56 -12.76
N LYS A 121 -16.92 -24.63 -11.96
CA LYS A 121 -18.20 -25.12 -11.43
C LYS A 121 -19.28 -25.29 -12.52
N ASN A 122 -18.88 -25.68 -13.73
CA ASN A 122 -19.75 -25.86 -14.89
C ASN A 122 -20.61 -24.61 -15.20
N GLY A 123 -20.01 -23.41 -15.12
CA GLY A 123 -20.70 -22.14 -15.37
C GLY A 123 -21.68 -21.71 -14.27
N LYS A 124 -21.73 -22.42 -13.14
CA LYS A 124 -22.68 -22.15 -12.03
C LYS A 124 -22.03 -21.47 -10.82
N GLY A 125 -20.75 -21.13 -10.93
CA GLY A 125 -20.02 -20.44 -9.86
C GLY A 125 -20.47 -18.99 -9.68
N ASP A 126 -20.37 -18.50 -8.45
CA ASP A 126 -20.53 -17.08 -8.11
C ASP A 126 -19.50 -16.75 -7.03
N LEU A 127 -18.36 -16.21 -7.46
CA LEU A 127 -17.23 -15.98 -6.56
C LEU A 127 -17.53 -14.87 -5.55
N VAL A 128 -18.29 -13.85 -5.95
CA VAL A 128 -18.71 -12.76 -5.06
C VAL A 128 -19.59 -13.32 -3.94
N LYS A 129 -20.53 -14.22 -4.26
CA LYS A 129 -21.38 -14.90 -3.26
C LYS A 129 -20.58 -15.78 -2.32
N GLU A 130 -19.63 -16.56 -2.85
CA GLU A 130 -18.79 -17.43 -2.03
C GLU A 130 -17.94 -16.62 -1.06
N LEU A 131 -17.31 -15.54 -1.53
CA LEU A 131 -16.51 -14.67 -0.67
C LEU A 131 -17.37 -13.92 0.35
N ALA A 132 -18.55 -13.43 -0.03
CA ALA A 132 -19.48 -12.79 0.91
C ALA A 132 -19.84 -13.72 2.07
N ALA A 133 -20.10 -15.00 1.77
CA ALA A 133 -20.37 -16.01 2.80
C ALA A 133 -19.15 -16.27 3.70
N ALA A 134 -17.94 -16.37 3.12
CA ALA A 134 -16.71 -16.54 3.88
C ALA A 134 -16.40 -15.32 4.76
N CYS A 135 -16.57 -14.10 4.26
CA CYS A 135 -16.41 -12.87 5.05
C CYS A 135 -17.35 -12.89 6.26
N LYS A 136 -18.62 -13.27 6.08
CA LYS A 136 -19.58 -13.41 7.19
C LYS A 136 -19.15 -14.48 8.20
N GLU A 137 -18.67 -15.63 7.73
CA GLU A 137 -18.20 -16.74 8.56
C GLU A 137 -17.00 -16.35 9.44
N TYR A 138 -16.05 -15.57 8.90
CA TYR A 138 -14.83 -15.16 9.59
C TYR A 138 -14.94 -13.79 10.31
N GLY A 139 -16.12 -13.16 10.26
CA GLY A 139 -16.35 -11.83 10.82
C GLY A 139 -15.46 -10.76 10.19
N LEU A 140 -15.43 -10.74 8.86
CA LEU A 140 -14.77 -9.76 8.00
C LEU A 140 -15.83 -8.96 7.24
N LYS A 141 -15.56 -7.68 6.97
CA LYS A 141 -16.41 -6.87 6.08
C LYS A 141 -16.11 -7.18 4.60
N LEU A 142 -17.13 -7.16 3.75
CA LEU A 142 -16.98 -7.31 2.30
C LEU A 142 -16.94 -5.93 1.63
N GLY A 143 -15.91 -5.67 0.85
CA GLY A 143 -15.84 -4.56 -0.10
C GLY A 143 -15.78 -5.10 -1.52
N LEU A 144 -16.09 -4.26 -2.50
CA LEU A 144 -16.09 -4.66 -3.90
C LEU A 144 -15.42 -3.58 -4.76
N TYR A 145 -14.65 -4.04 -5.73
CA TYR A 145 -14.12 -3.21 -6.79
C TYR A 145 -14.88 -3.51 -8.08
N LEU A 146 -15.26 -2.45 -8.79
CA LEU A 146 -15.89 -2.53 -10.10
C LEU A 146 -15.21 -1.53 -11.03
N SER A 147 -14.35 -2.03 -11.92
CA SER A 147 -13.61 -1.17 -12.85
C SER A 147 -14.56 -0.29 -13.68
N PRO A 148 -14.41 1.05 -13.62
CA PRO A 148 -15.12 1.96 -14.53
C PRO A 148 -14.67 1.76 -15.98
N TRP A 149 -13.36 1.57 -16.21
CA TRP A 149 -12.82 1.21 -17.52
C TRP A 149 -13.14 -0.24 -17.87
N ASP A 150 -13.69 -0.49 -19.06
CA ASP A 150 -14.01 -1.84 -19.52
C ASP A 150 -13.55 -2.03 -20.96
N ARG A 151 -12.46 -2.77 -21.12
CA ARG A 151 -11.79 -3.02 -22.40
C ARG A 151 -12.53 -4.03 -23.27
N SER A 152 -13.58 -4.69 -22.78
CA SER A 152 -14.31 -5.69 -23.55
C SER A 152 -15.57 -5.13 -24.21
N ARG A 153 -16.25 -4.17 -23.56
CA ARG A 153 -17.56 -3.67 -24.00
C ARG A 153 -17.52 -2.82 -25.27
N ALA A 154 -18.28 -3.21 -26.29
CA ALA A 154 -18.42 -2.47 -27.55
C ALA A 154 -18.97 -1.04 -27.39
N ASP A 155 -19.73 -0.79 -26.33
CA ASP A 155 -20.36 0.48 -26.01
C ASP A 155 -19.60 1.32 -24.96
N TYR A 156 -18.43 0.88 -24.49
CA TYR A 156 -17.58 1.69 -23.62
C TYR A 156 -17.26 3.05 -24.28
N GLY A 157 -17.36 4.16 -23.55
CA GLY A 157 -17.28 5.51 -24.11
C GLY A 157 -18.59 6.05 -24.69
N LYS A 158 -19.68 5.28 -24.67
CA LYS A 158 -21.04 5.73 -25.02
C LYS A 158 -21.98 5.72 -23.80
N PRO A 159 -23.11 6.46 -23.81
CA PRO A 159 -24.04 6.52 -22.69
C PRO A 159 -24.64 5.16 -22.27
N GLU A 160 -24.77 4.21 -23.20
CA GLU A 160 -25.30 2.87 -22.95
C GLU A 160 -24.45 2.09 -21.94
N TYR A 161 -23.12 2.24 -22.00
CA TYR A 161 -22.23 1.62 -21.04
C TYR A 161 -22.42 2.16 -19.61
N VAL A 162 -22.78 3.43 -19.45
CA VAL A 162 -23.06 4.00 -18.12
C VAL A 162 -24.31 3.35 -17.50
N ALA A 163 -25.33 3.07 -18.32
CA ALA A 163 -26.50 2.33 -17.87
C ALA A 163 -26.15 0.87 -17.51
N TYR A 164 -25.32 0.21 -18.31
CA TYR A 164 -24.76 -1.13 -18.02
C TYR A 164 -23.99 -1.15 -16.69
N PHE A 165 -23.07 -0.20 -16.48
CA PHE A 165 -22.27 -0.08 -15.27
C PHE A 165 -23.15 0.11 -14.02
N ARG A 166 -24.15 1.00 -14.08
CA ARG A 166 -25.10 1.20 -12.98
C ARG A 166 -25.98 -0.01 -12.70
N ASN A 167 -26.27 -0.82 -13.71
CA ASN A 167 -27.01 -2.05 -13.54
C ASN A 167 -26.18 -3.13 -12.84
N GLN A 168 -24.89 -3.25 -13.17
CA GLN A 168 -23.96 -4.12 -12.44
C GLN A 168 -23.79 -3.67 -10.98
N LEU A 169 -23.71 -2.36 -10.72
CA LEU A 169 -23.72 -1.83 -9.36
C LEU A 169 -24.94 -2.25 -8.55
N LYS A 170 -26.14 -2.24 -9.17
CA LYS A 170 -27.37 -2.70 -8.49
C LYS A 170 -27.27 -4.18 -8.10
N GLU A 171 -26.74 -5.04 -8.98
CA GLU A 171 -26.55 -6.46 -8.64
C GLU A 171 -25.61 -6.62 -7.45
N LEU A 172 -24.44 -5.97 -7.50
CA LEU A 172 -23.38 -6.08 -6.50
C LEU A 172 -23.81 -5.52 -5.12
N LEU A 173 -24.57 -4.43 -5.10
CA LEU A 173 -25.00 -3.77 -3.86
C LEU A 173 -26.33 -4.29 -3.29
N THR A 174 -27.03 -5.19 -3.99
CA THR A 174 -28.32 -5.74 -3.54
C THR A 174 -28.22 -7.21 -3.16
N ASN A 175 -27.40 -8.00 -3.88
CA ASN A 175 -27.48 -9.47 -3.81
C ASN A 175 -26.49 -10.11 -2.82
N TYR A 176 -25.50 -9.35 -2.32
CA TYR A 176 -24.34 -9.89 -1.61
C TYR A 176 -24.21 -9.44 -0.14
N GLY A 177 -25.23 -8.76 0.39
CA GLY A 177 -25.25 -8.27 1.77
C GLY A 177 -24.59 -6.89 1.92
N ASP A 178 -24.15 -6.58 3.14
CA ASP A 178 -23.54 -5.28 3.46
C ASP A 178 -22.14 -5.17 2.82
N VAL A 179 -22.03 -4.25 1.85
CA VAL A 179 -20.75 -3.86 1.25
C VAL A 179 -20.22 -2.63 1.98
N PHE A 180 -19.08 -2.73 2.67
CA PHE A 180 -18.53 -1.60 3.44
C PHE A 180 -17.91 -0.54 2.53
N GLU A 181 -17.38 -0.95 1.39
CA GLU A 181 -16.70 -0.07 0.45
C GLU A 181 -16.90 -0.51 -1.00
N MET A 182 -17.16 0.47 -1.87
CA MET A 182 -17.17 0.33 -3.32
C MET A 182 -16.02 1.12 -3.92
N TRP A 183 -15.10 0.43 -4.60
CA TRP A 183 -13.85 0.97 -5.10
C TRP A 183 -13.91 1.19 -6.61
N PHE A 184 -13.70 2.43 -7.06
CA PHE A 184 -13.74 2.84 -8.46
C PHE A 184 -12.39 3.36 -8.95
N ASP A 185 -11.75 2.59 -9.80
CA ASP A 185 -10.44 2.93 -10.37
C ASP A 185 -10.46 4.17 -11.25
N GLY A 186 -9.39 4.98 -11.14
CA GLY A 186 -9.09 6.07 -12.07
C GLY A 186 -8.22 5.67 -13.26
N ALA A 187 -7.61 4.48 -13.24
CA ALA A 187 -6.76 3.98 -14.30
C ALA A 187 -7.54 3.77 -15.61
N ASN A 188 -6.99 4.31 -16.70
CA ASN A 188 -7.58 4.22 -18.03
C ASN A 188 -6.50 4.33 -19.11
N GLY A 189 -6.16 3.19 -19.73
CA GLY A 189 -5.19 3.11 -20.83
C GLY A 189 -5.77 3.50 -22.19
N GLY A 190 -7.09 3.64 -22.30
CA GLY A 190 -7.79 4.05 -23.52
C GLY A 190 -7.94 2.96 -24.58
N ASP A 191 -6.95 2.10 -24.81
CA ASP A 191 -7.02 1.02 -25.80
C ASP A 191 -7.71 -0.25 -25.28
N GLY A 192 -8.34 -1.02 -26.16
CA GLY A 192 -9.00 -2.27 -25.76
C GLY A 192 -9.68 -2.98 -26.91
N TYR A 193 -10.09 -4.22 -26.66
CA TYR A 193 -10.84 -5.05 -27.61
C TYR A 193 -12.16 -4.42 -28.04
N TYR A 194 -12.92 -3.87 -27.09
CA TYR A 194 -14.19 -3.17 -27.27
C TYR A 194 -15.14 -3.86 -28.27
N GLY A 195 -15.41 -5.15 -28.04
CA GLY A 195 -16.29 -5.96 -28.88
C GLY A 195 -15.74 -6.28 -30.27
N GLY A 196 -14.41 -6.27 -30.44
CA GLY A 196 -13.72 -6.54 -31.70
C GLY A 196 -13.37 -5.30 -32.51
N ALA A 197 -13.59 -4.10 -31.97
CA ALA A 197 -13.19 -2.85 -32.61
C ALA A 197 -11.67 -2.62 -32.54
N ASN A 198 -11.00 -3.15 -31.50
CA ASN A 198 -9.55 -3.08 -31.29
C ASN A 198 -9.00 -1.65 -31.46
N GLU A 199 -9.59 -0.71 -30.74
CA GLU A 199 -9.36 0.72 -30.91
C GLU A 199 -8.94 1.41 -29.61
N THR A 200 -8.51 2.67 -29.71
CA THR A 200 -8.28 3.54 -28.56
C THR A 200 -9.45 4.51 -28.40
N ARG A 201 -10.07 4.50 -27.22
CA ARG A 201 -11.16 5.42 -26.86
C ARG A 201 -10.66 6.45 -25.86
N LYS A 202 -11.11 7.69 -26.02
CA LYS A 202 -10.87 8.77 -25.07
C LYS A 202 -12.21 9.22 -24.49
N ILE A 203 -12.25 9.33 -23.17
CA ILE A 203 -13.40 9.84 -22.43
C ILE A 203 -12.97 11.01 -21.55
N ASN A 204 -13.89 11.93 -21.28
CA ASN A 204 -13.73 12.83 -20.16
C ASN A 204 -14.24 12.10 -18.91
N THR A 205 -13.33 11.58 -18.08
CA THR A 205 -13.66 10.76 -16.90
C THR A 205 -14.51 11.50 -15.87
N LEU A 206 -14.44 12.83 -15.84
CA LEU A 206 -15.22 13.69 -14.93
C LEU A 206 -16.69 13.78 -15.34
N GLU A 207 -16.98 13.71 -16.64
CA GLU A 207 -18.33 13.91 -17.18
C GLU A 207 -18.99 12.58 -17.58
N TYR A 208 -18.22 11.69 -18.22
CA TYR A 208 -18.72 10.51 -18.92
C TYR A 208 -19.55 9.58 -18.03
N TYR A 209 -19.01 9.24 -16.85
CA TYR A 209 -19.67 8.30 -15.93
C TYR A 209 -20.82 8.92 -15.14
N ASN A 210 -20.95 10.25 -15.17
CA ASN A 210 -21.92 11.02 -14.39
C ASN A 210 -21.96 10.51 -12.93
N TRP A 211 -20.85 10.74 -12.23
CA TRP A 211 -20.60 10.20 -10.89
C TRP A 211 -21.64 10.66 -9.87
N ASP A 212 -22.14 11.89 -9.98
CA ASP A 212 -23.19 12.42 -9.09
C ASP A 212 -24.43 11.54 -9.05
N GLU A 213 -24.98 11.16 -10.22
CA GLU A 213 -26.15 10.29 -10.29
C GLU A 213 -25.82 8.85 -9.91
N THR A 214 -24.62 8.37 -10.23
CA THR A 214 -24.15 7.04 -9.82
C THR A 214 -24.03 6.94 -8.29
N TYR A 215 -23.51 7.97 -7.62
CA TYR A 215 -23.35 8.00 -6.17
C TYR A 215 -24.70 8.14 -5.46
N LYS A 216 -25.61 8.98 -5.97
CA LYS A 216 -27.00 9.05 -5.47
C LYS A 216 -27.68 7.67 -5.53
N LEU A 217 -27.46 6.92 -6.60
CA LEU A 217 -27.98 5.56 -6.73
C LEU A 217 -27.38 4.63 -5.66
N ILE A 218 -26.06 4.67 -5.46
CA ILE A 218 -25.38 3.86 -4.42
C ILE A 218 -25.93 4.19 -3.03
N TYR A 219 -25.98 5.48 -2.65
CA TYR A 219 -26.44 5.88 -1.32
C TYR A 219 -27.91 5.54 -1.05
N LYS A 220 -28.74 5.46 -2.10
CA LYS A 220 -30.12 5.00 -1.97
C LYS A 220 -30.21 3.50 -1.67
N MET A 221 -29.34 2.68 -2.26
CA MET A 221 -29.40 1.22 -2.15
C MET A 221 -28.59 0.68 -0.97
N ALA A 222 -27.42 1.26 -0.74
CA ALA A 222 -26.43 0.82 0.25
C ALA A 222 -25.88 2.03 1.01
N PRO A 223 -26.67 2.66 1.90
CA PRO A 223 -26.30 3.92 2.56
C PRO A 223 -25.08 3.83 3.48
N LYS A 224 -24.69 2.61 3.89
CA LYS A 224 -23.50 2.35 4.71
C LYS A 224 -22.23 2.13 3.89
N THR A 225 -22.34 1.99 2.57
CA THR A 225 -21.19 1.80 1.68
C THR A 225 -20.44 3.12 1.53
N LEU A 226 -19.16 3.10 1.87
CA LEU A 226 -18.21 4.15 1.53
C LEU A 226 -17.85 4.05 0.05
N VAL A 227 -17.79 5.16 -0.66
CA VAL A 227 -17.37 5.16 -2.07
C VAL A 227 -15.98 5.76 -2.22
N TRP A 228 -15.05 4.96 -2.75
CA TRP A 228 -13.64 5.31 -2.95
C TRP A 228 -13.34 5.52 -4.44
N GLY A 229 -12.44 6.45 -4.75
CA GLY A 229 -11.83 6.59 -6.08
C GLY A 229 -12.33 7.78 -6.88
N VAL A 230 -12.74 7.55 -8.13
CA VAL A 230 -13.16 8.61 -9.06
C VAL A 230 -14.52 9.23 -8.75
N GLY A 231 -14.63 10.55 -8.90
CA GLY A 231 -15.84 11.32 -8.58
C GLY A 231 -15.76 11.95 -7.19
N PRO A 232 -16.88 12.43 -6.61
CA PRO A 232 -16.89 13.07 -5.29
C PRO A 232 -16.75 12.05 -4.16
N SER A 233 -15.62 11.33 -4.16
CA SER A 233 -15.30 10.21 -3.28
C SER A 233 -15.24 10.61 -1.80
N GLU A 234 -15.49 9.62 -0.95
CA GLU A 234 -15.55 9.77 0.50
C GLU A 234 -14.25 9.33 1.18
N ALA A 235 -13.35 8.72 0.42
CA ALA A 235 -11.95 8.48 0.74
C ALA A 235 -11.13 8.66 -0.54
N ARG A 236 -9.84 9.01 -0.40
CA ARG A 236 -8.95 9.28 -1.53
C ARG A 236 -7.83 8.24 -1.60
N TRP A 237 -7.37 7.99 -2.82
CA TRP A 237 -6.06 7.40 -3.04
C TRP A 237 -4.98 8.21 -2.31
N ILE A 238 -4.01 7.55 -1.68
CA ILE A 238 -2.92 8.26 -0.99
C ILE A 238 -1.94 8.94 -1.95
N GLY A 239 -1.96 8.59 -3.25
CA GLY A 239 -1.11 9.22 -4.27
C GLY A 239 0.10 8.39 -4.70
N ASN A 240 0.22 7.13 -4.25
CA ASN A 240 1.21 6.15 -4.73
C ASN A 240 0.70 4.72 -4.47
N GLU A 241 1.22 3.75 -5.22
CA GLU A 241 0.97 2.31 -5.03
C GLU A 241 2.05 1.65 -4.14
N GLU A 242 2.85 2.45 -3.42
CA GLU A 242 3.87 1.97 -2.47
C GLU A 242 3.31 1.80 -1.06
N GLY A 243 2.05 2.19 -0.83
CA GLY A 243 1.39 2.06 0.47
C GLY A 243 1.85 3.09 1.50
N ARG A 244 2.34 4.26 1.06
CA ARG A 244 2.98 5.26 1.95
C ARG A 244 2.23 6.59 1.96
N ALA A 245 1.80 7.02 3.14
CA ALA A 245 1.27 8.36 3.38
C ALA A 245 2.40 9.35 3.72
N GLY A 246 2.13 10.65 3.50
CA GLY A 246 3.00 11.73 3.92
C GLY A 246 3.11 11.83 5.45
N LYS A 247 4.24 12.36 5.96
CA LYS A 247 4.40 12.61 7.41
C LYS A 247 3.34 13.58 7.94
N THR A 248 3.06 14.62 7.16
CA THR A 248 1.85 15.44 7.28
C THR A 248 0.77 14.78 6.44
N ASN A 249 -0.39 14.47 7.02
CA ASN A 249 -1.54 13.91 6.33
C ASN A 249 -2.84 14.46 6.93
N TRP A 250 -3.41 15.46 6.26
CA TRP A 250 -4.76 15.95 6.51
C TRP A 250 -5.78 15.00 5.87
N SER A 251 -6.79 14.60 6.63
CA SER A 251 -7.97 13.89 6.12
C SER A 251 -8.92 14.83 5.35
N LEU A 252 -8.38 15.92 4.81
CA LEU A 252 -9.10 17.01 4.19
C LEU A 252 -8.64 17.17 2.73
N LEU A 253 -9.57 17.45 1.83
CA LEU A 253 -9.30 17.61 0.41
C LEU A 253 -10.00 18.84 -0.14
N ARG A 254 -9.30 19.59 -1.01
CA ARG A 254 -9.88 20.58 -1.92
C ARG A 254 -10.65 19.88 -3.05
N GLN A 255 -11.74 19.20 -2.71
CA GLN A 255 -12.44 18.28 -3.62
C GLN A 255 -12.98 19.01 -4.86
N LYS A 256 -13.39 20.27 -4.73
CA LYS A 256 -13.78 21.08 -5.91
C LYS A 256 -12.65 21.27 -6.92
N ASP A 257 -11.42 21.44 -6.43
CA ASP A 257 -10.25 21.61 -7.30
C ASP A 257 -9.77 20.27 -7.87
N GLU A 258 -9.88 19.18 -7.11
CA GLU A 258 -9.61 17.83 -7.58
C GLU A 258 -10.56 17.44 -8.72
N LEU A 259 -11.87 17.64 -8.54
CA LEU A 259 -12.88 17.40 -9.57
C LEU A 259 -12.75 18.36 -10.78
N ALA A 260 -12.00 19.45 -10.64
CA ALA A 260 -11.65 20.36 -11.73
C ALA A 260 -10.30 20.02 -12.40
N GLY A 261 -9.64 18.92 -11.99
CA GLY A 261 -8.35 18.49 -12.51
C GLY A 261 -7.17 19.39 -12.12
N LYS A 262 -7.30 20.16 -11.03
CA LYS A 262 -6.30 21.13 -10.58
C LYS A 262 -5.39 20.62 -9.46
N VAL A 263 -5.72 19.47 -8.87
CA VAL A 263 -4.92 18.85 -7.81
C VAL A 263 -4.02 17.80 -8.45
N HIS A 264 -2.72 17.88 -8.16
CA HIS A 264 -1.76 16.87 -8.59
C HIS A 264 -1.79 15.69 -7.62
N TYR A 265 -1.61 14.46 -8.11
CA TYR A 265 -1.74 13.25 -7.30
C TYR A 265 -0.77 13.20 -6.09
N THR A 266 0.40 13.83 -6.21
CA THR A 266 1.37 13.94 -5.10
C THR A 266 0.84 14.73 -3.91
N GLU A 267 -0.11 15.65 -4.12
CA GLU A 267 -0.77 16.41 -3.04
C GLU A 267 -1.69 15.51 -2.20
N PHE A 268 -2.12 14.35 -2.73
CA PHE A 268 -2.94 13.41 -1.98
C PHE A 268 -2.19 12.77 -0.81
N MET A 269 -0.85 12.67 -0.85
CA MET A 269 -0.07 12.11 0.25
C MET A 269 -0.18 12.96 1.51
N SER A 270 -0.31 14.28 1.35
CA SER A 270 -0.46 15.22 2.46
C SER A 270 -1.89 15.65 2.75
N GLY A 271 -2.78 15.51 1.77
CA GLY A 271 -4.07 16.21 1.82
C GLY A 271 -3.87 17.73 1.86
N HIS A 272 -4.92 18.46 2.24
CA HIS A 272 -4.94 19.92 2.21
C HIS A 272 -5.42 20.47 3.55
N GLU A 273 -4.59 21.24 4.25
CA GLU A 273 -4.98 21.87 5.52
C GLU A 273 -6.25 22.73 5.36
N ASP A 274 -6.41 23.39 4.21
CA ASP A 274 -7.52 24.25 3.82
C ASP A 274 -8.66 23.53 3.09
N GLY A 275 -8.61 22.20 2.99
CA GLY A 275 -9.63 21.41 2.28
C GLY A 275 -11.03 21.55 2.89
N GLU A 276 -12.06 21.65 2.04
CA GLU A 276 -13.45 21.85 2.44
C GLU A 276 -14.23 20.56 2.68
N LYS A 277 -13.65 19.40 2.37
CA LYS A 277 -14.27 18.07 2.54
C LYS A 277 -13.39 17.16 3.36
N TRP A 278 -14.02 16.36 4.23
CA TRP A 278 -13.37 15.23 4.89
C TRP A 278 -13.27 14.08 3.89
N VAL A 279 -12.05 13.79 3.43
CA VAL A 279 -11.73 12.74 2.45
C VAL A 279 -10.40 12.10 2.88
N PRO A 280 -10.41 11.16 3.85
CA PRO A 280 -9.20 10.55 4.38
C PRO A 280 -8.48 9.69 3.34
N GLY A 281 -7.17 9.50 3.52
CA GLY A 281 -6.34 8.74 2.59
C GLY A 281 -6.36 7.23 2.86
N GLU A 282 -6.45 6.45 1.79
CA GLU A 282 -6.22 5.01 1.76
C GLU A 282 -4.90 4.72 1.07
N ALA A 283 -3.99 4.05 1.76
CA ALA A 283 -2.71 3.63 1.22
C ALA A 283 -2.83 2.20 0.66
N ASP A 284 -2.94 2.08 -0.65
CA ASP A 284 -3.03 0.82 -1.37
C ASP A 284 -1.66 0.35 -1.86
N VAL A 285 -1.40 -0.95 -1.72
CA VAL A 285 -0.15 -1.59 -2.13
C VAL A 285 -0.33 -3.09 -2.27
N SER A 286 0.37 -3.71 -3.21
CA SER A 286 0.43 -5.17 -3.32
C SER A 286 1.50 -5.77 -2.44
N ILE A 287 1.26 -6.96 -1.85
CA ILE A 287 2.31 -7.73 -1.16
C ILE A 287 3.41 -8.21 -2.14
N ARG A 288 3.14 -8.11 -3.44
CA ARG A 288 4.04 -8.46 -4.54
C ARG A 288 4.34 -7.23 -5.41
N PRO A 289 5.27 -7.37 -6.36
CA PRO A 289 5.49 -6.33 -7.35
C PRO A 289 4.22 -6.09 -8.20
N GLY A 290 3.57 -7.13 -8.73
CA GLY A 290 2.30 -7.03 -9.45
C GLY A 290 1.06 -7.08 -8.55
N TRP A 291 -0.08 -6.64 -9.09
CA TRP A 291 -1.38 -6.74 -8.45
C TRP A 291 -2.01 -8.12 -8.64
N PHE A 292 -1.86 -8.74 -9.82
CA PHE A 292 -2.29 -10.12 -10.08
C PHE A 292 -1.19 -11.12 -9.73
N TYR A 293 -1.56 -12.41 -9.64
CA TYR A 293 -0.59 -13.44 -9.36
C TYR A 293 0.30 -13.72 -10.57
N HIS A 294 1.61 -13.64 -10.34
CA HIS A 294 2.66 -14.06 -11.26
C HIS A 294 3.60 -15.04 -10.54
N ALA A 295 3.75 -16.26 -11.08
CA ALA A 295 4.66 -17.25 -10.51
C ALA A 295 6.13 -16.78 -10.49
N VAL A 296 6.51 -15.90 -11.42
CA VAL A 296 7.84 -15.26 -11.45
C VAL A 296 8.06 -14.27 -10.31
N GLU A 297 7.04 -13.99 -9.50
CA GLU A 297 7.10 -13.14 -8.32
C GLU A 297 6.99 -13.91 -7.00
N ASP A 298 6.94 -15.26 -7.04
CA ASP A 298 6.81 -16.07 -5.81
C ASP A 298 7.95 -15.84 -4.82
N ASP A 299 9.14 -15.52 -5.31
CA ASP A 299 10.30 -15.13 -4.51
C ASP A 299 10.48 -13.61 -4.36
N LYS A 300 9.55 -12.81 -4.91
CA LYS A 300 9.53 -11.34 -4.86
C LYS A 300 8.47 -10.77 -3.91
N VAL A 301 7.89 -11.60 -3.03
CA VAL A 301 7.01 -11.12 -1.95
C VAL A 301 7.76 -10.07 -1.10
N ARG A 302 7.18 -8.87 -0.95
CA ARG A 302 7.77 -7.70 -0.30
C ARG A 302 8.34 -8.05 1.07
N SER A 303 9.57 -7.65 1.31
CA SER A 303 10.33 -7.99 2.52
C SER A 303 9.60 -7.63 3.81
N LEU A 304 9.91 -8.33 4.90
CA LEU A 304 9.33 -8.02 6.23
C LEU A 304 9.63 -6.57 6.63
N ASP A 305 10.87 -6.12 6.41
CA ASP A 305 11.34 -4.76 6.68
C ASP A 305 10.46 -3.71 6.02
N GLU A 306 10.22 -3.88 4.71
CA GLU A 306 9.40 -2.99 3.92
C GLU A 306 7.94 -3.02 4.38
N MET A 307 7.39 -4.20 4.68
CA MET A 307 6.00 -4.32 5.16
C MET A 307 5.80 -3.68 6.54
N VAL A 308 6.79 -3.77 7.42
CA VAL A 308 6.80 -3.07 8.71
C VAL A 308 6.85 -1.56 8.49
N ASP A 309 7.72 -1.08 7.59
CA ASP A 309 7.74 0.34 7.22
C ASP A 309 6.40 0.81 6.66
N ILE A 310 5.81 0.08 5.71
CA ILE A 310 4.49 0.39 5.13
C ILE A 310 3.42 0.52 6.23
N TYR A 311 3.38 -0.39 7.21
CA TYR A 311 2.44 -0.29 8.33
C TYR A 311 2.60 1.02 9.12
N TYR A 312 3.84 1.39 9.46
CA TYR A 312 4.13 2.64 10.18
C TYR A 312 3.92 3.89 9.31
N GLU A 313 4.03 3.77 7.99
CA GLU A 313 3.90 4.86 7.04
C GLU A 313 2.51 4.98 6.41
N SER A 314 1.57 4.11 6.77
CA SER A 314 0.15 4.20 6.42
C SER A 314 -0.69 4.44 7.67
N ILE A 315 -0.96 3.40 8.45
CA ILE A 315 -1.73 3.42 9.71
C ILE A 315 -1.08 4.36 10.73
N GLY A 316 0.26 4.40 10.78
CA GLY A 316 1.01 5.33 11.63
C GLY A 316 1.04 6.79 11.15
N ARG A 317 0.41 7.09 10.00
CA ARG A 317 0.37 8.40 9.35
C ARG A 317 -1.06 8.78 8.93
N ASN A 318 -2.07 8.46 9.74
CA ASN A 318 -3.46 8.87 9.53
C ASN A 318 -4.07 8.39 8.19
N ALA A 319 -3.62 7.26 7.66
CA ALA A 319 -4.22 6.57 6.53
C ALA A 319 -4.69 5.18 6.94
N THR A 320 -5.61 4.57 6.18
CA THR A 320 -5.79 3.11 6.23
C THR A 320 -4.76 2.43 5.33
N LEU A 321 -4.52 1.14 5.56
CA LEU A 321 -3.71 0.28 4.71
C LEU A 321 -4.59 -0.74 4.01
N LEU A 322 -4.59 -0.67 2.67
CA LEU A 322 -5.20 -1.65 1.80
C LEU A 322 -4.10 -2.51 1.17
N LEU A 323 -3.92 -3.74 1.66
CA LEU A 323 -2.85 -4.63 1.19
C LEU A 323 -3.42 -5.69 0.23
N ASN A 324 -2.97 -5.68 -1.02
CA ASN A 324 -3.38 -6.68 -2.01
C ASN A 324 -2.72 -8.04 -1.78
N LEU A 325 -3.54 -9.09 -1.84
CA LEU A 325 -3.18 -10.50 -1.80
C LEU A 325 -3.64 -11.16 -3.11
N PRO A 326 -2.76 -11.28 -4.11
CA PRO A 326 -3.13 -11.92 -5.37
C PRO A 326 -3.39 -13.41 -5.15
N VAL A 327 -4.42 -13.91 -5.82
CA VAL A 327 -4.79 -15.32 -5.78
C VAL A 327 -4.21 -16.02 -7.01
N ASP A 328 -3.61 -17.19 -6.78
CA ASP A 328 -2.95 -17.95 -7.83
C ASP A 328 -3.92 -18.76 -8.72
N LYS A 329 -3.36 -19.49 -9.69
CA LYS A 329 -4.13 -20.31 -10.64
C LYS A 329 -4.86 -21.49 -9.99
N ARG A 330 -4.52 -21.88 -8.76
CA ARG A 330 -5.28 -22.87 -7.98
C ARG A 330 -6.55 -22.24 -7.42
N GLY A 331 -6.56 -20.93 -7.23
CA GLY A 331 -7.61 -20.22 -6.49
C GLY A 331 -7.29 -20.09 -5.00
N LEU A 332 -6.01 -20.03 -4.64
CA LEU A 332 -5.52 -19.92 -3.26
C LEU A 332 -4.59 -18.69 -3.11
N VAL A 333 -4.53 -18.14 -1.89
CA VAL A 333 -3.42 -17.28 -1.49
C VAL A 333 -2.17 -18.15 -1.38
N HIS A 334 -1.11 -17.76 -2.06
CA HIS A 334 0.12 -18.55 -2.14
C HIS A 334 0.85 -18.57 -0.78
N GLU A 335 1.56 -19.67 -0.52
CA GLU A 335 2.09 -20.02 0.80
C GLU A 335 3.16 -19.04 1.29
N ASN A 336 3.93 -18.44 0.36
CA ASN A 336 4.93 -17.40 0.67
C ASN A 336 4.28 -16.10 1.19
N ASP A 337 3.13 -15.73 0.63
CA ASP A 337 2.36 -14.54 1.05
C ASP A 337 1.78 -14.75 2.45
N GLU A 338 1.19 -15.93 2.71
CA GLU A 338 0.69 -16.29 4.03
C GLU A 338 1.82 -16.32 5.08
N ALA A 339 2.99 -16.87 4.74
CA ALA A 339 4.16 -16.90 5.63
C ALA A 339 4.65 -15.48 5.98
N ARG A 340 4.79 -14.61 4.97
CA ARG A 340 5.21 -13.22 5.17
C ARG A 340 4.21 -12.41 6.01
N LEU A 341 2.91 -12.63 5.82
CA LEU A 341 1.89 -11.99 6.67
C LEU A 341 1.99 -12.44 8.12
N LYS A 342 2.25 -13.73 8.39
CA LYS A 342 2.47 -14.23 9.75
C LYS A 342 3.67 -13.56 10.42
N GLU A 343 4.76 -13.36 9.66
CA GLU A 343 5.93 -12.61 10.13
C GLU A 343 5.56 -11.16 10.49
N LEU A 344 4.87 -10.43 9.59
CA LEU A 344 4.41 -9.06 9.84
C LEU A 344 3.56 -8.98 11.11
N VAL A 345 2.57 -9.86 11.24
CA VAL A 345 1.66 -9.89 12.40
C VAL A 345 2.42 -10.16 13.70
N SER A 346 3.38 -11.07 13.67
CA SER A 346 4.22 -11.37 14.83
C SER A 346 5.03 -10.13 15.25
N THR A 347 5.65 -9.45 14.28
CA THR A 347 6.42 -8.22 14.53
C THR A 347 5.54 -7.11 15.10
N ILE A 348 4.42 -6.77 14.44
CA ILE A 348 3.52 -5.71 14.91
C ILE A 348 2.95 -6.04 16.30
N LYS A 349 2.57 -7.29 16.57
CA LYS A 349 2.13 -7.70 17.92
C LYS A 349 3.23 -7.55 18.96
N ALA A 350 4.47 -7.83 18.62
CA ALA A 350 5.61 -7.66 19.52
C ALA A 350 5.86 -6.17 19.82
N ASP A 351 5.81 -5.31 18.80
CA ASP A 351 6.04 -3.87 18.92
C ASP A 351 5.05 -3.19 19.88
N PHE A 352 3.79 -3.66 19.90
CA PHE A 352 2.72 -3.09 20.74
C PHE A 352 2.32 -3.97 21.94
N LYS A 353 3.19 -4.91 22.35
CA LYS A 353 2.86 -5.92 23.38
C LYS A 353 2.61 -5.34 24.77
N THR A 354 3.40 -4.34 25.19
CA THR A 354 3.37 -3.81 26.56
C THR A 354 3.26 -2.30 26.55
N GLU A 355 2.06 -1.81 26.83
CA GLU A 355 1.76 -0.39 26.98
C GLU A 355 2.36 0.13 28.30
N LEU A 356 3.02 1.29 28.28
CA LEU A 356 3.85 1.81 29.36
C LEU A 356 3.23 2.96 30.15
N LEU A 357 2.20 3.64 29.63
CA LEU A 357 1.62 4.85 30.23
C LEU A 357 0.50 4.56 31.24
N ALA A 358 -0.13 3.38 31.17
CA ALA A 358 -1.13 2.96 32.14
C ALA A 358 -0.57 3.00 33.58
N GLY A 359 -1.25 3.75 34.46
CA GLY A 359 -0.87 3.90 35.87
C GLY A 359 0.28 4.87 36.13
N THR A 360 0.75 5.61 35.12
CA THR A 360 1.66 6.74 35.32
C THR A 360 0.93 7.93 35.96
N LYS A 361 1.69 8.83 36.59
CA LYS A 361 1.15 10.13 36.99
C LYS A 361 1.12 11.05 35.77
N ILE A 362 -0.07 11.56 35.44
CA ILE A 362 -0.31 12.35 34.23
C ILE A 362 -0.69 13.77 34.62
N THR A 363 0.05 14.76 34.12
CA THR A 363 -0.26 16.19 34.30
C THR A 363 -0.38 16.87 32.96
N GLY A 364 -1.38 17.72 32.79
CA GLY A 364 -1.56 18.57 31.63
C GLY A 364 -1.60 20.03 32.06
N ASP A 365 -0.97 20.92 31.29
CA ASP A 365 -0.89 22.34 31.63
C ASP A 365 -2.26 23.05 31.51
N ASN A 366 -3.23 22.42 30.84
CA ASN A 366 -4.61 22.88 30.77
C ASN A 366 -5.58 21.68 30.74
N VAL A 367 -6.73 21.83 31.39
CA VAL A 367 -7.87 20.91 31.32
C VAL A 367 -9.11 21.77 31.18
N ARG A 368 -9.92 21.50 30.16
CA ARG A 368 -11.11 22.28 29.85
C ARG A 368 -12.02 22.47 31.07
N GLY A 369 -12.20 23.72 31.49
CA GLY A 369 -13.01 24.10 32.66
C GLY A 369 -12.63 23.40 33.96
N ASN A 370 -11.41 22.84 34.08
CA ASN A 370 -10.99 21.95 35.16
C ASN A 370 -12.00 20.79 35.42
N SER A 371 -12.65 20.31 34.37
CA SER A 371 -13.67 19.26 34.43
C SER A 371 -13.07 17.86 34.41
N ALA A 372 -13.60 16.96 35.23
CA ALA A 372 -13.31 15.53 35.16
C ALA A 372 -13.75 14.89 33.82
N GLU A 373 -14.67 15.52 33.08
CA GLU A 373 -15.12 15.03 31.78
C GLU A 373 -14.01 15.09 30.70
N PHE A 374 -13.05 16.01 30.84
CA PHE A 374 -12.00 16.29 29.85
C PHE A 374 -10.58 16.13 30.42
N GLU A 375 -10.43 15.39 31.50
CA GLU A 375 -9.18 15.30 32.24
C GLU A 375 -8.14 14.39 31.55
N THR A 376 -6.88 14.51 31.96
CA THR A 376 -5.74 13.79 31.36
C THR A 376 -5.81 12.28 31.52
N LYS A 377 -6.60 11.75 32.46
CA LYS A 377 -6.78 10.30 32.65
C LYS A 377 -7.44 9.63 31.44
N ASN A 378 -8.25 10.39 30.68
CA ASN A 378 -8.93 9.90 29.49
C ASN A 378 -7.93 9.49 28.40
N LEU A 379 -6.70 10.01 28.43
CA LEU A 379 -5.65 9.70 27.45
C LEU A 379 -5.17 8.24 27.51
N VAL A 380 -5.42 7.53 28.62
CA VAL A 380 -4.90 6.16 28.85
C VAL A 380 -6.00 5.17 29.28
N ASP A 381 -7.28 5.57 29.20
CA ASP A 381 -8.41 4.75 29.64
C ASP A 381 -8.87 3.72 28.60
N ARG A 382 -8.32 3.80 27.37
CA ARG A 382 -8.65 2.96 26.21
C ARG A 382 -10.10 3.06 25.75
N ASN A 383 -10.79 4.16 26.08
CA ASN A 383 -12.15 4.41 25.64
C ASN A 383 -12.16 5.43 24.50
N LYS A 384 -12.56 4.98 23.31
CA LYS A 384 -12.58 5.83 22.11
C LYS A 384 -13.55 7.02 22.18
N ASN A 385 -14.47 7.02 23.15
CA ASN A 385 -15.50 8.06 23.31
C ASN A 385 -15.14 9.11 24.39
N THR A 386 -14.04 8.93 25.12
CA THR A 386 -13.51 9.92 26.05
C THR A 386 -12.28 10.59 25.43
N TYR A 387 -11.97 11.78 25.90
CA TYR A 387 -10.83 12.55 25.41
C TYR A 387 -10.41 13.57 26.46
N TRP A 388 -9.13 13.94 26.42
CA TRP A 388 -8.66 15.16 27.05
C TRP A 388 -8.88 16.32 26.10
N ALA A 389 -9.33 17.46 26.63
CA ALA A 389 -9.52 18.68 25.87
C ALA A 389 -9.02 19.91 26.61
N THR A 390 -8.61 20.91 25.83
CA THR A 390 -8.26 22.25 26.34
C THR A 390 -9.42 23.23 26.26
N ASP A 391 -9.29 24.37 26.97
CA ASP A 391 -10.19 25.51 26.81
C ASP A 391 -10.13 26.07 25.38
N ASP A 392 -11.19 26.74 24.92
CA ASP A 392 -11.38 27.09 23.50
C ASP A 392 -10.25 27.94 22.88
N ASN A 393 -9.63 28.81 23.68
CA ASN A 393 -8.55 29.69 23.23
C ASN A 393 -7.15 29.05 23.37
N ILE A 394 -7.06 27.83 23.89
CA ILE A 394 -5.78 27.15 24.16
C ILE A 394 -5.44 26.22 23.01
N LYS A 395 -4.55 26.68 22.14
CA LYS A 395 -4.07 25.97 20.94
C LYS A 395 -2.70 25.31 21.13
N THR A 396 -2.09 25.52 22.28
CA THR A 396 -0.81 24.91 22.68
C THR A 396 -0.96 24.39 24.11
N ALA A 397 -0.42 23.21 24.38
CA ALA A 397 -0.45 22.59 25.69
C ALA A 397 0.52 21.41 25.76
N SER A 398 0.99 21.11 26.96
CA SER A 398 1.84 19.96 27.24
C SER A 398 1.12 18.94 28.09
N ILE A 399 1.44 17.66 27.84
CA ILE A 399 1.05 16.54 28.69
C ILE A 399 2.33 15.83 29.12
N VAL A 400 2.49 15.61 30.42
CA VAL A 400 3.63 14.91 31.01
C VAL A 400 3.15 13.62 31.67
N PHE A 401 3.82 12.52 31.32
CA PHE A 401 3.68 11.20 31.93
C PHE A 401 4.94 10.92 32.75
N GLU A 402 4.79 10.82 34.08
CA GLU A 402 5.89 10.48 34.99
C GLU A 402 5.88 8.99 35.29
N PHE A 403 6.98 8.30 34.98
CA PHE A 403 7.13 6.89 35.28
C PHE A 403 7.59 6.69 36.72
N ASN A 404 7.02 5.69 37.40
CA ASN A 404 7.44 5.32 38.77
C ASN A 404 8.91 4.89 38.85
N LYS A 405 9.48 4.43 37.73
CA LYS A 405 10.90 4.16 37.53
C LYS A 405 11.24 4.40 36.06
N PRO A 406 12.50 4.73 35.72
CA PRO A 406 12.89 4.87 34.31
C PRO A 406 12.49 3.65 33.47
N LYS A 407 11.94 3.91 32.28
CA LYS A 407 11.48 2.90 31.32
C LYS A 407 12.15 3.12 29.97
N ALA A 408 12.57 2.04 29.31
CA ALA A 408 12.90 2.07 27.90
C ALA A 408 11.62 2.27 27.07
N LEU A 409 11.69 3.07 26.02
CA LEU A 409 10.63 3.23 25.02
C LEU A 409 11.22 3.59 23.65
N ASN A 410 10.50 3.22 22.59
CA ASN A 410 10.87 3.51 21.19
C ASN A 410 9.65 3.61 20.24
N ARG A 411 8.42 3.50 20.78
CA ARG A 411 7.17 3.71 20.04
C ARG A 411 6.24 4.61 20.83
N ILE A 412 5.58 5.54 20.14
CA ILE A 412 4.59 6.44 20.73
C ILE A 412 3.38 6.51 19.79
N VAL A 413 2.18 6.33 20.32
CA VAL A 413 0.92 6.41 19.58
C VAL A 413 0.15 7.62 20.09
N LEU A 414 -0.41 8.43 19.18
CA LEU A 414 -1.31 9.54 19.48
C LEU A 414 -2.55 9.46 18.60
N GLN A 415 -3.72 9.82 19.14
CA GLN A 415 -4.99 9.85 18.41
C GLN A 415 -5.80 11.09 18.79
N GLU A 416 -6.27 11.84 17.80
CA GLU A 416 -7.27 12.89 18.00
C GLU A 416 -8.67 12.29 18.11
N TYR A 417 -9.59 12.98 18.79
CA TYR A 417 -11.01 12.65 18.74
C TYR A 417 -11.63 13.24 17.46
N ILE A 418 -11.41 12.57 16.34
CA ILE A 418 -11.80 13.03 15.00
C ILE A 418 -13.31 13.29 14.77
N PRO A 419 -14.28 12.80 15.58
CA PRO A 419 -15.67 13.25 15.45
C PRO A 419 -15.85 14.77 15.65
N LEU A 420 -14.88 15.44 16.29
CA LEU A 420 -14.84 16.90 16.44
C LEU A 420 -13.89 17.59 15.45
N GLY A 421 -13.44 16.89 14.41
CA GLY A 421 -12.53 17.37 13.37
C GLY A 421 -11.05 17.12 13.67
N GLN A 422 -10.20 17.31 12.67
CA GLN A 422 -8.73 17.21 12.77
C GLN A 422 -8.14 18.59 13.05
N ARG A 423 -7.28 18.71 14.07
CA ARG A 423 -6.90 20.00 14.65
C ARG A 423 -5.40 20.21 14.76
N VAL A 424 -4.64 19.21 15.22
CA VAL A 424 -3.21 19.37 15.50
C VAL A 424 -2.41 19.59 14.22
N LYS A 425 -1.60 20.65 14.20
CA LYS A 425 -0.73 21.02 13.07
C LYS A 425 0.74 20.70 13.32
N ALA A 426 1.18 20.85 14.57
CA ALA A 426 2.54 20.59 14.98
C ALA A 426 2.61 20.16 16.44
N PHE A 427 3.50 19.23 16.72
CA PHE A 427 3.84 18.82 18.07
C PHE A 427 5.28 18.32 18.14
N ASN A 428 5.84 18.29 19.34
CA ASN A 428 7.11 17.61 19.60
C ASN A 428 6.98 16.65 20.78
N VAL A 429 7.91 15.72 20.83
CA VAL A 429 8.03 14.73 21.90
C VAL A 429 9.34 14.96 22.62
N GLU A 430 9.28 15.05 23.94
CA GLU A 430 10.45 15.07 24.80
C GLU A 430 10.45 13.89 25.77
N VAL A 431 11.64 13.43 26.14
CA VAL A 431 11.85 12.44 27.19
C VAL A 431 12.82 12.98 28.23
N LYS A 432 12.61 12.62 29.50
CA LYS A 432 13.46 13.06 30.60
C LYS A 432 14.52 11.99 30.89
N VAL A 433 15.77 12.27 30.53
CA VAL A 433 16.93 11.38 30.73
C VAL A 433 17.88 12.03 31.73
N ASN A 434 18.18 11.34 32.82
CA ASN A 434 19.05 11.86 33.90
C ASN A 434 18.62 13.25 34.40
N GLY A 435 17.31 13.47 34.53
CA GLY A 435 16.73 14.73 34.98
C GLY A 435 16.60 15.82 33.91
N ILE A 436 17.16 15.62 32.72
CA ILE A 436 17.19 16.61 31.62
C ILE A 436 16.19 16.22 30.54
N TRP A 437 15.36 17.17 30.10
CA TRP A 437 14.46 16.98 28.96
C TRP A 437 15.25 17.01 27.65
N LYS A 438 14.97 16.04 26.77
CA LYS A 438 15.53 15.94 25.43
C LYS A 438 14.41 15.72 24.42
N THR A 439 14.38 16.54 23.37
CA THR A 439 13.47 16.34 22.23
C THR A 439 13.92 15.12 21.43
N VAL A 440 13.00 14.19 21.18
CA VAL A 440 13.23 12.95 20.41
C VAL A 440 12.45 12.88 19.11
N ALA A 441 11.44 13.74 18.94
CA ALA A 441 10.71 13.88 17.67
C ALA A 441 10.12 15.28 17.52
N ASN A 442 10.06 15.78 16.28
CA ASN A 442 9.32 16.96 15.87
C ASN A 442 8.41 16.56 14.71
N GLU A 443 7.12 16.80 14.85
CA GLU A 443 6.08 16.19 14.03
C GLU A 443 4.95 17.17 13.71
N THR A 444 4.11 16.81 12.74
CA THR A 444 3.02 17.65 12.24
C THR A 444 1.64 17.15 12.68
N THR A 445 0.86 16.58 11.75
CA THR A 445 -0.52 16.14 11.98
C THR A 445 -0.60 14.89 12.84
N ILE A 446 -1.68 14.74 13.59
CA ILE A 446 -2.02 13.48 14.29
C ILE A 446 -3.17 12.75 13.59
N GLY A 447 -4.34 13.36 13.50
CA GLY A 447 -5.54 12.76 12.93
C GLY A 447 -6.04 11.55 13.73
N TYR A 448 -6.59 10.56 13.03
CA TYR A 448 -7.10 9.33 13.62
C TYR A 448 -6.01 8.57 14.40
N LYS A 449 -4.81 8.46 13.82
CA LYS A 449 -3.68 7.79 14.46
C LYS A 449 -2.34 8.25 13.90
N ARG A 450 -1.43 8.60 14.82
CA ARG A 450 -0.01 8.84 14.57
C ARG A 450 0.81 7.86 15.37
N ILE A 451 1.73 7.15 14.71
CA ILE A 451 2.67 6.27 15.38
C ILE A 451 4.10 6.72 15.06
N LEU A 452 4.85 7.03 16.10
CA LEU A 452 6.24 7.45 16.00
C LEU A 452 7.17 6.29 16.31
N ARG A 453 8.21 6.15 15.50
CA ARG A 453 9.39 5.34 15.79
C ARG A 453 10.51 6.30 16.17
N ILE A 454 11.07 6.14 17.36
CA ILE A 454 12.22 6.91 17.86
C ILE A 454 13.32 5.94 18.25
N ASP A 455 14.54 6.44 18.38
CA ASP A 455 15.65 5.67 18.95
C ASP A 455 15.29 5.20 20.37
N SER A 456 15.73 3.99 20.72
CA SER A 456 15.47 3.43 22.05
C SER A 456 16.09 4.30 23.14
N VAL A 457 15.25 4.73 24.08
CA VAL A 457 15.65 5.64 25.15
C VAL A 457 15.06 5.22 26.48
N THR A 458 15.91 5.15 27.51
CA THR A 458 15.46 4.94 28.90
C THR A 458 15.22 6.28 29.57
N ALA A 459 13.96 6.56 29.92
CA ALA A 459 13.53 7.85 30.43
C ALA A 459 12.68 7.74 31.70
N SER A 460 12.77 8.75 32.57
CA SER A 460 11.94 8.86 33.78
C SER A 460 10.60 9.55 33.53
N ALA A 461 10.44 10.25 32.41
CA ALA A 461 9.19 10.85 31.99
C ALA A 461 9.11 11.02 30.47
N LEU A 462 7.90 11.06 29.94
CA LEU A 462 7.55 11.38 28.55
C LEU A 462 6.73 12.67 28.54
N LYS A 463 6.99 13.57 27.61
CA LYS A 463 6.20 14.79 27.40
C LYS A 463 5.79 14.92 25.95
N ILE A 464 4.50 15.20 25.73
CA ILE A 464 3.94 15.55 24.44
C ILE A 464 3.61 17.04 24.46
N ASN A 465 4.24 17.82 23.60
CA ASN A 465 4.02 19.26 23.47
C ASN A 465 3.26 19.54 22.18
N ILE A 466 1.98 19.87 22.26
CA ILE A 466 1.25 20.38 21.10
C ILE A 466 1.63 21.85 20.92
N THR A 467 2.30 22.16 19.81
CA THR A 467 2.90 23.48 19.56
C THR A 467 2.09 24.33 18.58
N ASP A 468 1.22 23.71 17.76
CA ASP A 468 0.26 24.42 16.94
C ASP A 468 -0.98 23.55 16.67
N SER A 469 -2.16 24.16 16.70
CA SER A 469 -3.46 23.52 16.48
C SER A 469 -4.45 24.52 15.88
N LYS A 470 -5.32 24.06 14.97
CA LYS A 470 -6.34 24.90 14.34
C LYS A 470 -7.37 25.43 15.35
N ALA A 471 -7.68 24.65 16.39
CA ALA A 471 -8.63 24.95 17.46
C ALA A 471 -8.14 24.40 18.82
N SER A 472 -9.01 24.42 19.84
CA SER A 472 -8.74 23.72 21.11
C SER A 472 -8.37 22.26 20.86
N ILE A 473 -7.42 21.76 21.64
CA ILE A 473 -6.82 20.44 21.43
C ILE A 473 -7.79 19.39 21.95
N VAL A 474 -7.93 18.27 21.22
CA VAL A 474 -8.78 17.14 21.61
C VAL A 474 -8.08 15.81 21.29
N ILE A 475 -7.50 15.17 22.31
CA ILE A 475 -6.76 13.91 22.18
C ILE A 475 -7.50 12.80 22.91
N SER A 476 -7.80 11.71 22.21
CA SER A 476 -8.54 10.56 22.74
C SER A 476 -7.64 9.49 23.33
N ASN A 477 -6.40 9.35 22.84
CA ASN A 477 -5.51 8.28 23.29
C ASN A 477 -4.03 8.65 23.09
N ILE A 478 -3.21 8.32 24.09
CA ILE A 478 -1.74 8.32 23.99
C ILE A 478 -1.23 7.02 24.59
N GLN A 479 -0.30 6.38 23.88
CA GLN A 479 0.36 5.16 24.35
C GLN A 479 1.86 5.23 24.09
N ALA A 480 2.64 4.51 24.90
CA ALA A 480 4.06 4.32 24.67
C ALA A 480 4.45 2.85 24.83
N PHE A 481 5.40 2.39 24.01
CA PHE A 481 5.86 1.00 24.01
C PHE A 481 7.38 0.91 23.86
N ASN A 482 7.91 -0.24 24.26
CA ASN A 482 9.29 -0.65 24.01
C ASN A 482 9.27 -1.86 23.08
N ALA A 483 9.23 -1.59 21.78
CA ALA A 483 9.34 -2.60 20.74
C ALA A 483 10.72 -3.28 20.79
N PRO A 484 10.81 -4.60 20.51
CA PRO A 484 12.10 -5.28 20.37
C PRO A 484 12.97 -4.67 19.25
N THR A 485 14.27 -4.91 19.31
CA THR A 485 15.18 -4.54 18.21
C THR A 485 14.79 -5.31 16.95
N PHE A 486 14.60 -4.57 15.86
CA PHE A 486 14.23 -5.13 14.57
C PHE A 486 15.47 -5.20 13.68
N VAL A 487 16.07 -6.38 13.60
CA VAL A 487 17.27 -6.61 12.78
C VAL A 487 16.88 -6.65 11.30
N ARG A 488 17.33 -5.65 10.55
CA ARG A 488 17.02 -5.51 9.13
C ARG A 488 17.73 -6.57 8.27
N MET A 489 17.06 -6.97 7.20
CA MET A 489 17.59 -7.90 6.21
C MET A 489 18.85 -7.33 5.56
N PRO A 490 19.86 -8.16 5.27
CA PRO A 490 20.99 -7.71 4.49
C PRO A 490 20.59 -7.45 3.03
N GLU A 491 21.27 -6.51 2.39
CA GLU A 491 21.27 -6.29 0.96
C GLU A 491 22.34 -7.14 0.30
N ILE A 492 22.00 -7.75 -0.84
CA ILE A 492 22.93 -8.54 -1.66
C ILE A 492 22.97 -7.86 -3.02
N GLN A 493 24.17 -7.55 -3.50
CA GLN A 493 24.42 -7.04 -4.85
C GLN A 493 25.49 -7.90 -5.52
N ARG A 494 25.33 -8.14 -6.83
CA ARG A 494 26.39 -8.70 -7.66
C ARG A 494 26.58 -7.85 -8.91
N ASP A 495 27.78 -7.31 -9.08
CA ASP A 495 28.12 -6.52 -10.25
C ASP A 495 28.32 -7.39 -11.51
N LYS A 496 28.52 -6.76 -12.68
CA LYS A 496 28.77 -7.49 -13.92
C LYS A 496 29.97 -8.44 -13.87
N ASN A 497 31.00 -8.14 -13.08
CA ASN A 497 32.23 -8.95 -12.97
C ASN A 497 32.08 -10.13 -11.98
N GLY A 498 30.88 -10.30 -11.42
CA GLY A 498 30.57 -11.34 -10.44
C GLY A 498 31.01 -11.01 -9.03
N ASN A 499 31.41 -9.77 -8.71
CA ASN A 499 31.73 -9.39 -7.33
C ASN A 499 30.45 -9.27 -6.52
N VAL A 500 30.32 -10.12 -5.51
CA VAL A 500 29.22 -10.13 -4.56
C VAL A 500 29.56 -9.27 -3.36
N THR A 501 28.70 -8.28 -3.10
CA THR A 501 28.74 -7.45 -1.89
C THR A 501 27.48 -7.72 -1.07
N ILE A 502 27.65 -7.96 0.23
CA ILE A 502 26.55 -8.10 1.19
C ILE A 502 26.70 -7.01 2.25
N LYS A 503 25.62 -6.28 2.54
CA LYS A 503 25.58 -5.20 3.54
C LYS A 503 24.40 -5.40 4.47
N SER A 504 24.54 -5.07 5.74
CA SER A 504 23.42 -5.00 6.69
C SER A 504 23.44 -3.64 7.37
N GLU A 505 22.26 -3.19 7.79
CA GLU A 505 22.16 -2.04 8.68
C GLU A 505 22.88 -2.36 10.01
N GLU A 506 23.43 -1.32 10.66
CA GLU A 506 24.00 -1.39 12.01
C GLU A 506 25.22 -2.33 12.21
N GLY A 507 25.81 -2.86 11.13
CA GLY A 507 27.07 -3.62 11.19
C GLY A 507 26.96 -5.00 11.83
N TYR A 508 25.75 -5.55 11.95
CA TYR A 508 25.52 -6.91 12.45
C TYR A 508 26.30 -7.97 11.64
N PRO A 509 26.84 -9.03 12.27
CA PRO A 509 27.43 -10.15 11.57
C PRO A 509 26.47 -10.77 10.55
N ILE A 510 26.95 -10.94 9.31
CA ILE A 510 26.17 -11.50 8.21
C ILE A 510 26.65 -12.91 7.89
N TYR A 511 25.71 -13.85 7.81
CA TYR A 511 25.97 -15.22 7.41
C TYR A 511 25.27 -15.52 6.10
N TYR A 512 25.95 -16.19 5.17
CA TYR A 512 25.40 -16.49 3.85
C TYR A 512 25.63 -17.95 3.42
N SER A 513 24.86 -18.35 2.41
CA SER A 513 24.97 -19.65 1.73
C SER A 513 24.83 -19.46 0.22
N LEU A 514 25.42 -20.40 -0.53
CA LEU A 514 25.34 -20.48 -2.00
C LEU A 514 24.71 -21.81 -2.45
N ASP A 515 24.30 -22.65 -1.50
CA ASP A 515 23.73 -24.00 -1.72
C ASP A 515 22.19 -24.01 -1.64
N GLY A 516 21.56 -22.83 -1.59
CA GLY A 516 20.10 -22.66 -1.48
C GLY A 516 19.53 -22.90 -0.08
N LYS A 517 20.33 -23.33 0.92
CA LYS A 517 19.83 -23.51 2.29
C LYS A 517 19.74 -22.19 3.03
N ASN A 518 18.77 -22.04 3.92
CA ASN A 518 18.67 -20.84 4.76
C ASN A 518 19.90 -20.74 5.68
N PRO A 519 20.62 -19.61 5.69
CA PRO A 519 21.82 -19.45 6.50
C PRO A 519 21.48 -19.36 7.99
N THR A 520 22.44 -19.78 8.82
CA THR A 520 22.40 -19.69 10.28
C THR A 520 23.75 -19.18 10.80
N GLN A 521 23.92 -19.00 12.11
CA GLN A 521 25.24 -18.71 12.71
C GLN A 521 26.32 -19.76 12.38
N LYS A 522 25.93 -20.96 11.90
CA LYS A 522 26.86 -22.02 11.47
C LYS A 522 27.26 -21.93 9.99
N SER A 523 26.63 -21.03 9.23
CA SER A 523 26.90 -20.82 7.81
C SER A 523 28.15 -19.95 7.61
N THR A 524 28.49 -19.65 6.35
CA THR A 524 29.68 -18.88 6.03
C THR A 524 29.53 -17.43 6.50
N LEU A 525 30.43 -16.98 7.39
CA LEU A 525 30.51 -15.57 7.79
C LEU A 525 31.01 -14.71 6.62
N TYR A 526 30.28 -13.65 6.29
CA TYR A 526 30.70 -12.67 5.31
C TYR A 526 31.86 -11.83 5.85
N LYS A 527 33.01 -11.86 5.17
CA LYS A 527 34.25 -11.16 5.58
C LYS A 527 34.63 -10.00 4.64
N GLY A 528 33.84 -9.76 3.59
CA GLY A 528 34.15 -8.81 2.53
C GLY A 528 33.73 -9.35 1.16
N VAL A 529 33.95 -8.53 0.14
CA VAL A 529 33.61 -8.84 -1.25
C VAL A 529 34.23 -10.16 -1.69
N PHE A 530 33.45 -11.00 -2.37
CA PHE A 530 33.93 -12.25 -2.98
C PHE A 530 33.40 -12.39 -4.40
N GLN A 531 34.11 -13.11 -5.25
CA GLN A 531 33.75 -13.27 -6.66
C GLN A 531 32.99 -14.58 -6.92
N TYR A 532 31.88 -14.52 -7.67
CA TYR A 532 31.08 -15.67 -8.08
C TYR A 532 30.40 -15.46 -9.45
N ASN A 533 30.95 -16.08 -10.50
CA ASN A 533 30.59 -15.77 -11.90
C ASN A 533 29.51 -16.69 -12.51
N LYS A 534 29.12 -17.75 -11.80
CA LYS A 534 28.06 -18.69 -12.25
C LYS A 534 26.68 -18.20 -11.82
N ALA A 535 25.63 -18.76 -12.42
CA ALA A 535 24.28 -18.61 -11.87
C ALA A 535 24.25 -19.09 -10.41
N VAL A 536 23.55 -18.34 -9.55
CA VAL A 536 23.57 -18.58 -8.10
C VAL A 536 22.33 -18.02 -7.43
N GLU A 537 21.87 -18.74 -6.41
CA GLU A 537 20.97 -18.24 -5.39
C GLU A 537 21.79 -17.99 -4.12
N ILE A 538 21.87 -16.72 -3.72
CA ILE A 538 22.57 -16.28 -2.52
C ILE A 538 21.52 -16.02 -1.46
N LYS A 539 21.65 -16.69 -0.32
CA LYS A 539 20.84 -16.38 0.87
C LYS A 539 21.72 -15.77 1.95
N ALA A 540 21.24 -14.71 2.58
CA ALA A 540 21.95 -14.03 3.67
C ALA A 540 21.01 -13.69 4.83
N VAL A 541 21.56 -13.71 6.05
CA VAL A 541 20.88 -13.30 7.28
C VAL A 541 21.83 -12.45 8.13
N ALA A 542 21.31 -11.36 8.68
CA ALA A 542 22.00 -10.55 9.69
C ALA A 542 21.56 -11.03 11.08
N ILE A 543 22.50 -11.15 12.02
CA ILE A 543 22.23 -11.72 13.34
C ILE A 543 22.79 -10.82 14.44
N ASP A 544 21.92 -10.39 15.34
CA ASP A 544 22.32 -9.76 16.60
C ASP A 544 22.49 -10.84 17.69
N ALA A 545 23.74 -11.17 17.98
CA ALA A 545 24.07 -12.16 18.99
C ALA A 545 23.77 -11.69 20.44
N SER A 546 23.64 -10.38 20.67
CA SER A 546 23.43 -9.81 22.01
C SER A 546 21.98 -9.97 22.47
N GLU A 547 21.02 -9.79 21.55
CA GLU A 547 19.59 -9.95 21.82
C GLU A 547 19.04 -11.29 21.31
N ASN A 548 19.89 -12.16 20.77
CA ASN A 548 19.52 -13.45 20.18
C ASN A 548 18.41 -13.30 19.13
N SER A 549 18.51 -12.26 18.30
CA SER A 549 17.56 -11.90 17.26
C SER A 549 18.25 -11.97 15.89
N SER A 550 17.45 -12.17 14.84
CA SER A 550 17.95 -12.27 13.46
C SER A 550 16.98 -11.60 12.51
N SER A 551 17.51 -11.10 11.40
CA SER A 551 16.69 -10.65 10.29
C SER A 551 15.93 -11.82 9.67
N ALA A 552 14.93 -11.52 8.84
CA ALA A 552 14.47 -12.49 7.85
C ALA A 552 15.60 -12.84 6.87
N VAL A 553 15.48 -13.97 6.18
CA VAL A 553 16.48 -14.38 5.18
C VAL A 553 16.28 -13.57 3.89
N LYS A 554 17.30 -12.81 3.48
CA LYS A 554 17.36 -12.24 2.13
C LYS A 554 17.75 -13.34 1.16
N THR A 555 16.97 -13.49 0.09
CA THR A 555 17.34 -14.31 -1.06
C THR A 555 17.57 -13.39 -2.25
N ALA A 556 18.68 -13.57 -2.96
CA ALA A 556 18.98 -12.91 -4.22
C ALA A 556 19.39 -13.96 -5.24
N LYS A 557 18.70 -13.98 -6.39
CA LYS A 557 19.01 -14.86 -7.51
C LYS A 557 19.68 -14.07 -8.60
N TYR A 558 20.77 -14.60 -9.13
CA TYR A 558 21.46 -14.03 -10.27
C TYR A 558 21.69 -15.08 -11.34
N GLY A 559 21.42 -14.73 -12.61
CA GLY A 559 21.72 -15.56 -13.78
C GLY A 559 23.23 -15.69 -14.04
N ALA A 560 23.66 -16.02 -15.26
CA ALA A 560 25.08 -15.90 -15.61
C ALA A 560 25.58 -14.45 -15.41
N SER A 561 26.87 -14.31 -15.04
CA SER A 561 27.52 -13.00 -14.99
C SER A 561 27.53 -12.34 -16.38
N LYS A 562 27.37 -11.00 -16.40
CA LYS A 562 27.42 -10.17 -17.62
C LYS A 562 28.84 -9.78 -18.03
N GLU A 563 29.88 -10.37 -17.43
CA GLU A 563 31.29 -10.02 -17.63
C GLU A 563 31.68 -9.98 -19.12
N ASN A 564 31.14 -10.93 -19.90
CA ASN A 564 31.44 -11.07 -21.32
C ASN A 564 30.42 -10.38 -22.25
N TRP A 565 29.42 -9.71 -21.70
CA TRP A 565 28.37 -9.07 -22.49
C TRP A 565 28.88 -7.78 -23.13
N LYS A 566 28.44 -7.50 -24.36
CA LYS A 566 28.83 -6.31 -25.12
C LYS A 566 27.64 -5.73 -25.87
N ILE A 567 27.48 -4.41 -25.78
CA ILE A 567 26.57 -3.70 -26.67
C ILE A 567 27.19 -3.71 -28.08
N VAL A 568 26.47 -4.31 -29.04
CA VAL A 568 26.90 -4.41 -30.45
C VAL A 568 26.48 -3.17 -31.21
N SER A 569 25.23 -2.74 -31.02
CA SER A 569 24.67 -1.54 -31.63
C SER A 569 23.52 -0.99 -30.80
N ALA A 570 23.25 0.30 -30.95
CA ALA A 570 22.03 0.94 -30.52
C ALA A 570 21.60 1.95 -31.59
N SER A 571 20.29 2.07 -31.83
CA SER A 571 19.77 2.91 -32.91
C SER A 571 19.82 4.42 -32.61
N SER A 572 19.92 4.81 -31.34
CA SER A 572 20.10 6.22 -30.92
C SER A 572 20.72 6.30 -29.53
N GLY A 573 20.84 7.51 -28.96
CA GLY A 573 21.40 7.73 -27.63
C GLY A 573 22.93 7.72 -27.61
N ASP A 574 23.50 7.91 -26.42
CA ASP A 574 24.94 7.88 -26.23
C ASP A 574 25.44 6.43 -26.10
N LEU A 575 26.19 5.95 -27.10
CA LEU A 575 26.75 4.59 -27.10
C LEU A 575 27.76 4.37 -25.96
N LYS A 576 28.39 5.42 -25.42
CA LYS A 576 29.31 5.26 -24.29
C LYS A 576 28.56 4.88 -23.02
N SER A 577 27.39 5.49 -22.78
CA SER A 577 26.52 5.17 -21.64
C SER A 577 25.64 3.94 -21.83
N ALA A 578 25.46 3.42 -23.05
CA ALA A 578 24.69 2.20 -23.30
C ALA A 578 25.19 0.97 -22.51
N ASN A 579 26.45 0.93 -22.09
CA ASN A 579 26.96 -0.16 -21.24
C ASN A 579 26.32 -0.21 -19.84
N ARG A 580 25.63 0.85 -19.40
CA ARG A 580 24.95 0.90 -18.11
C ARG A 580 23.84 -0.15 -18.01
N ILE A 581 23.17 -0.47 -19.13
CA ILE A 581 22.08 -1.46 -19.13
C ILE A 581 22.50 -2.91 -18.88
N ILE A 582 23.82 -3.15 -18.78
CA ILE A 582 24.42 -4.45 -18.53
C ILE A 582 25.54 -4.36 -17.46
N ASP A 583 25.57 -3.29 -16.66
CA ASP A 583 26.63 -3.09 -15.66
C ASP A 583 26.35 -3.75 -14.29
N GLY A 584 25.10 -4.18 -14.06
CA GLY A 584 24.66 -4.80 -12.82
C GLY A 584 24.32 -3.78 -11.73
N ASN A 585 24.11 -2.51 -12.10
CA ASN A 585 23.76 -1.43 -11.21
C ASN A 585 22.40 -0.82 -11.59
N PRO A 586 21.31 -1.12 -10.86
CA PRO A 586 19.99 -0.58 -11.18
C PRO A 586 19.87 0.95 -10.98
N ASP A 587 20.85 1.58 -10.33
CA ASP A 587 20.89 3.04 -10.11
C ASP A 587 21.49 3.81 -11.31
N THR A 588 22.05 3.12 -12.30
CA THR A 588 22.50 3.72 -13.56
C THR A 588 21.47 3.47 -14.65
N ASP A 589 21.35 4.42 -15.59
CA ASP A 589 20.48 4.25 -16.74
C ASP A 589 21.14 4.74 -18.04
N TRP A 590 20.63 4.19 -19.14
CA TRP A 590 20.84 4.69 -20.48
C TRP A 590 19.52 5.23 -21.03
N SER A 591 19.54 6.51 -21.35
CA SER A 591 18.43 7.22 -21.98
C SER A 591 18.67 7.37 -23.49
N PHE A 592 17.65 7.11 -24.30
CA PHE A 592 17.69 7.13 -25.76
C PHE A 592 16.36 7.59 -26.37
N GLY A 593 16.37 7.79 -27.69
CA GLY A 593 15.29 8.47 -28.41
C GLY A 593 15.36 9.99 -28.28
N ASN A 594 14.78 10.70 -29.24
CA ASN A 594 14.55 12.16 -29.25
C ASN A 594 13.65 12.54 -30.44
N ASP A 595 13.40 13.83 -30.67
CA ASP A 595 12.51 14.27 -31.75
C ASP A 595 12.98 13.89 -33.17
N SER A 596 14.29 13.72 -33.36
CA SER A 596 14.90 13.27 -34.62
C SER A 596 15.00 11.75 -34.72
N ASN A 597 15.14 11.06 -33.58
CA ASN A 597 15.23 9.60 -33.46
C ASN A 597 14.06 9.08 -32.62
N ARG A 598 12.86 9.09 -33.20
CA ARG A 598 11.63 8.69 -32.50
C ARG A 598 11.52 7.18 -32.37
N LEU A 599 10.72 6.72 -31.41
CA LEU A 599 10.35 5.31 -31.31
C LEU A 599 9.70 4.80 -32.61
N PRO A 600 9.95 3.55 -33.03
CA PRO A 600 10.68 2.51 -32.30
C PRO A 600 12.20 2.68 -32.32
N GLN A 601 12.87 2.23 -31.26
CA GLN A 601 14.33 2.27 -31.10
C GLN A 601 14.84 0.92 -30.60
N GLU A 602 15.99 0.47 -31.09
CA GLU A 602 16.54 -0.87 -30.83
C GLU A 602 17.95 -0.85 -30.20
N ILE A 603 18.26 -1.92 -29.47
CA ILE A 603 19.58 -2.23 -28.94
C ILE A 603 19.89 -3.72 -29.14
N ILE A 604 21.12 -4.02 -29.57
CA ILE A 604 21.63 -5.38 -29.76
C ILE A 604 22.76 -5.64 -28.77
N ILE A 605 22.66 -6.78 -28.07
CA ILE A 605 23.62 -7.21 -27.05
C ILE A 605 24.18 -8.59 -27.44
N ASP A 606 25.50 -8.70 -27.50
CA ASP A 606 26.22 -9.97 -27.56
C ASP A 606 26.39 -10.49 -26.13
N LEU A 607 25.89 -11.69 -25.84
CA LEU A 607 25.97 -12.34 -24.52
C LEU A 607 27.36 -12.94 -24.23
N GLY A 608 28.28 -12.90 -25.20
CA GLY A 608 29.65 -13.41 -25.05
C GLY A 608 29.77 -14.94 -25.13
N SER A 609 28.68 -15.67 -24.95
CA SER A 609 28.56 -17.12 -25.06
C SER A 609 27.14 -17.53 -25.47
N ILE A 610 26.94 -18.77 -25.89
CA ILE A 610 25.59 -19.30 -26.17
C ILE A 610 24.94 -19.66 -24.84
N LEU A 611 23.85 -18.97 -24.48
CA LEU A 611 23.04 -19.23 -23.30
C LEU A 611 21.72 -19.91 -23.69
N ASN A 612 21.09 -20.58 -22.74
CA ASN A 612 19.80 -21.25 -22.93
C ASN A 612 18.74 -20.57 -22.07
N ILE A 613 18.06 -19.59 -22.66
CA ILE A 613 17.23 -18.60 -21.97
C ILE A 613 15.74 -18.88 -22.19
N ASN A 614 14.90 -18.53 -21.22
CA ASN A 614 13.44 -18.69 -21.28
C ASN A 614 12.69 -17.41 -20.85
N GLY A 615 13.39 -16.29 -20.79
CA GLY A 615 12.81 -15.00 -20.45
C GLY A 615 13.85 -13.89 -20.47
N PHE A 616 13.35 -12.67 -20.30
CA PHE A 616 14.16 -11.48 -20.09
C PHE A 616 13.49 -10.57 -19.06
N SER A 617 14.26 -9.63 -18.50
CA SER A 617 13.70 -8.54 -17.70
C SER A 617 14.11 -7.16 -18.22
N TYR A 618 13.21 -6.20 -18.05
CA TYR A 618 13.42 -4.77 -18.26
C TYR A 618 13.28 -4.07 -16.91
N MET A 619 14.34 -3.39 -16.46
CA MET A 619 14.27 -2.49 -15.32
C MET A 619 14.18 -1.04 -15.82
N PRO A 620 13.10 -0.31 -15.48
CA PRO A 620 13.05 1.13 -15.71
C PRO A 620 14.09 1.86 -14.88
N GLN A 621 14.40 3.11 -15.25
CA GLN A 621 15.19 4.01 -14.40
C GLN A 621 14.63 4.05 -12.97
N GLN A 622 15.48 3.82 -11.97
CA GLN A 622 15.06 3.77 -10.55
C GLN A 622 15.33 5.09 -9.81
N VAL A 623 16.15 5.98 -10.37
CA VAL A 623 16.59 7.22 -9.72
C VAL A 623 16.24 8.43 -10.58
N GLY A 624 15.63 9.46 -9.98
CA GLY A 624 15.31 10.73 -10.63
C GLY A 624 13.81 11.03 -10.71
N ASN A 625 13.45 12.28 -10.93
CA ASN A 625 12.06 12.76 -10.80
C ASN A 625 11.19 12.58 -12.06
N ASN A 626 11.79 12.26 -13.21
CA ASN A 626 11.08 12.11 -14.49
C ASN A 626 11.42 10.76 -15.13
N LEU A 627 10.58 9.76 -14.90
CA LEU A 627 10.77 8.42 -15.45
C LEU A 627 10.36 8.39 -16.94
N ASN A 628 11.34 8.12 -17.81
CA ASN A 628 11.12 7.97 -19.25
C ASN A 628 10.78 6.51 -19.59
N LEU A 629 9.55 6.12 -19.27
CA LEU A 629 9.12 4.71 -19.28
C LEU A 629 8.77 4.19 -20.68
N ILE A 630 9.17 2.94 -20.95
CA ILE A 630 8.76 2.18 -22.14
C ILE A 630 7.41 1.53 -21.84
N SER A 631 6.42 1.71 -22.73
CA SER A 631 5.11 1.06 -22.62
C SER A 631 5.01 -0.21 -23.45
N ASN A 632 5.57 -0.22 -24.67
CA ASN A 632 5.48 -1.36 -25.59
C ASN A 632 6.85 -1.77 -26.10
N TYR A 633 7.04 -3.07 -26.33
CA TYR A 633 8.33 -3.62 -26.70
C TYR A 633 8.22 -4.82 -27.66
N GLU A 634 9.34 -5.14 -28.31
CA GLU A 634 9.61 -6.44 -28.93
C GLU A 634 10.98 -6.95 -28.44
N PHE A 635 11.12 -8.28 -28.32
CA PHE A 635 12.34 -8.94 -27.88
C PHE A 635 12.65 -10.14 -28.79
N TYR A 636 13.87 -10.17 -29.32
CA TYR A 636 14.35 -11.17 -30.26
C TYR A 636 15.62 -11.85 -29.78
N THR A 637 15.85 -13.07 -30.25
CA THR A 637 17.08 -13.84 -30.04
C THR A 637 17.73 -14.22 -31.37
N SER A 638 19.05 -14.38 -31.37
CA SER A 638 19.82 -14.86 -32.52
C SER A 638 21.06 -15.64 -32.07
N LEU A 639 21.53 -16.58 -32.92
CA LEU A 639 22.81 -17.27 -32.75
C LEU A 639 23.96 -16.61 -33.51
N ASP A 640 23.67 -15.82 -34.54
CA ASP A 640 24.62 -15.34 -35.54
C ASP A 640 24.56 -13.82 -35.80
N ASN A 641 23.66 -13.10 -35.11
CA ASN A 641 23.41 -11.66 -35.31
C ASN A 641 22.85 -11.32 -36.71
N VAL A 642 22.32 -12.31 -37.43
CA VAL A 642 21.74 -12.15 -38.77
C VAL A 642 20.31 -12.67 -38.79
N ASN A 643 20.10 -13.90 -38.34
CA ASN A 643 18.80 -14.55 -38.27
C ASN A 643 18.17 -14.28 -36.90
N TRP A 644 17.05 -13.54 -36.88
CA TRP A 644 16.37 -13.12 -35.66
C TRP A 644 15.03 -13.83 -35.49
N ILE A 645 14.78 -14.35 -34.29
CA ILE A 645 13.51 -14.98 -33.92
C ILE A 645 12.82 -14.09 -32.89
N LEU A 646 11.58 -13.68 -33.17
CA LEU A 646 10.75 -12.96 -32.22
C LEU A 646 10.36 -13.91 -31.09
N GLN A 647 10.73 -13.57 -29.85
CA GLN A 647 10.42 -14.37 -28.67
C GLN A 647 9.25 -13.80 -27.87
N SER A 648 9.16 -12.47 -27.81
CA SER A 648 8.14 -11.79 -27.01
C SER A 648 7.86 -10.40 -27.57
N GLU A 649 6.60 -10.00 -27.61
CA GLU A 649 6.16 -8.63 -27.89
C GLU A 649 4.98 -8.29 -26.98
N GLY A 650 4.76 -7.01 -26.72
CA GLY A 650 3.57 -6.56 -25.99
C GLY A 650 3.78 -5.32 -25.16
N GLU A 651 3.03 -5.22 -24.08
CA GLU A 651 2.98 -4.07 -23.18
C GLU A 651 3.64 -4.37 -21.81
N PHE A 652 4.27 -3.36 -21.23
CA PHE A 652 4.55 -3.25 -19.80
C PHE A 652 3.35 -2.56 -19.13
N SER A 653 2.28 -3.32 -18.92
CA SER A 653 1.02 -2.80 -18.35
C SER A 653 1.22 -2.23 -16.95
N ASN A 654 0.47 -1.18 -16.60
CA ASN A 654 0.57 -0.42 -15.35
C ASN A 654 1.96 0.20 -15.03
N ILE A 655 2.95 0.14 -15.93
CA ILE A 655 4.31 0.64 -15.66
C ILE A 655 4.34 2.13 -15.27
N LYS A 656 3.35 2.90 -15.74
CA LYS A 656 3.19 4.32 -15.39
C LYS A 656 3.02 4.54 -13.88
N ASN A 657 2.22 3.69 -13.24
CA ASN A 657 1.90 3.82 -11.83
C ASN A 657 2.82 2.94 -10.96
N ASN A 658 3.37 1.87 -11.54
CA ASN A 658 4.25 0.91 -10.87
C ASN A 658 5.53 0.60 -11.69
N PRO A 659 6.53 1.50 -11.69
CA PRO A 659 7.74 1.43 -12.53
C PRO A 659 8.83 0.47 -11.99
N ILE A 660 8.43 -0.75 -11.68
CA ILE A 660 9.29 -1.82 -11.18
C ILE A 660 9.84 -2.72 -12.30
N GLU A 661 10.79 -3.61 -11.97
CA GLU A 661 11.31 -4.62 -12.91
C GLU A 661 10.19 -5.43 -13.56
N GLN A 662 10.16 -5.42 -14.89
CA GLN A 662 9.21 -6.16 -15.70
C GLN A 662 9.84 -7.44 -16.23
N VAL A 663 9.25 -8.58 -15.89
CA VAL A 663 9.71 -9.90 -16.35
C VAL A 663 8.79 -10.43 -17.44
N LYS A 664 9.39 -10.90 -18.54
CA LYS A 664 8.66 -11.54 -19.65
C LYS A 664 9.28 -12.90 -19.94
N THR A 665 8.44 -13.93 -20.02
CA THR A 665 8.87 -15.32 -20.23
C THR A 665 8.41 -15.82 -21.59
N PHE A 666 9.18 -16.73 -22.17
CA PHE A 666 8.91 -17.35 -23.46
C PHE A 666 9.43 -18.79 -23.48
N LYS A 667 9.16 -19.53 -24.56
CA LYS A 667 9.64 -20.91 -24.69
C LYS A 667 11.18 -20.93 -24.72
N LYS A 668 11.79 -21.83 -23.95
CA LYS A 668 13.24 -21.97 -23.85
C LYS A 668 13.94 -22.02 -25.22
N GLU A 669 14.93 -21.16 -25.42
CA GLU A 669 15.63 -20.93 -26.69
C GLU A 669 17.14 -20.68 -26.47
N LYS A 670 17.97 -21.09 -27.44
CA LYS A 670 19.40 -20.78 -27.43
C LYS A 670 19.66 -19.39 -28.01
N ALA A 671 20.42 -18.57 -27.32
CA ALA A 671 20.76 -17.22 -27.77
C ALA A 671 22.26 -16.95 -27.57
N ARG A 672 22.88 -16.34 -28.60
CA ARG A 672 24.18 -15.67 -28.50
C ARG A 672 24.02 -14.15 -28.48
N TYR A 673 23.03 -13.66 -29.24
CA TYR A 673 22.66 -12.27 -29.33
C TYR A 673 21.20 -12.08 -28.93
N ILE A 674 20.91 -10.95 -28.31
CA ILE A 674 19.54 -10.49 -28.04
C ILE A 674 19.34 -9.11 -28.66
N ARG A 675 18.11 -8.85 -29.10
CA ARG A 675 17.69 -7.54 -29.59
C ARG A 675 16.42 -7.12 -28.88
N PHE A 676 16.48 -5.97 -28.22
CA PHE A 676 15.33 -5.36 -27.56
C PHE A 676 14.92 -4.11 -28.33
N ILE A 677 13.63 -3.98 -28.63
CA ILE A 677 13.07 -2.84 -29.35
C ILE A 677 12.04 -2.17 -28.46
N ALA A 678 12.30 -0.92 -28.07
CA ALA A 678 11.30 -0.06 -27.45
C ALA A 678 10.38 0.47 -28.56
N LYS A 679 9.09 0.12 -28.51
CA LYS A 679 8.10 0.47 -29.55
C LYS A 679 7.35 1.76 -29.23
N GLN A 680 6.99 1.96 -27.96
CA GLN A 680 6.21 3.11 -27.49
C GLN A 680 6.63 3.52 -26.08
N ALA A 681 6.45 4.81 -25.77
CA ALA A 681 6.69 5.40 -24.45
C ALA A 681 5.35 5.63 -23.74
N VAL A 682 5.37 5.62 -22.40
CA VAL A 682 4.20 5.96 -21.58
C VAL A 682 3.80 7.43 -21.74
N SER A 683 4.79 8.32 -21.75
CA SER A 683 4.57 9.75 -21.95
C SER A 683 4.56 10.08 -23.44
N LYS A 684 3.97 11.22 -23.83
CA LYS A 684 4.02 11.71 -25.23
C LYS A 684 5.43 12.13 -25.68
N GLY A 685 6.45 11.93 -24.85
CA GLY A 685 7.84 12.25 -25.16
C GLY A 685 8.45 11.25 -26.15
N SER A 686 9.50 11.68 -26.83
CA SER A 686 10.26 10.86 -27.78
C SER A 686 11.40 10.08 -27.11
N THR A 687 11.63 10.27 -25.80
CA THR A 687 12.73 9.73 -25.01
C THR A 687 12.27 8.60 -24.08
N VAL A 688 13.05 7.54 -23.98
CA VAL A 688 12.87 6.42 -23.05
C VAL A 688 14.19 6.08 -22.36
N SER A 689 14.14 5.40 -21.22
CA SER A 689 15.32 4.94 -20.50
C SER A 689 15.21 3.48 -20.07
N ILE A 690 16.37 2.85 -19.95
CA ILE A 690 16.56 1.50 -19.43
C ILE A 690 17.64 1.59 -18.35
N ALA A 691 17.34 1.08 -17.15
CA ALA A 691 18.35 0.87 -16.12
C ALA A 691 19.10 -0.43 -16.36
N GLU A 692 18.38 -1.55 -16.53
CA GLU A 692 18.97 -2.88 -16.72
C GLU A 692 18.17 -3.73 -17.70
N ILE A 693 18.87 -4.54 -18.50
CA ILE A 693 18.33 -5.70 -19.20
C ILE A 693 19.00 -6.97 -18.67
N ASN A 694 18.19 -7.96 -18.31
CA ASN A 694 18.67 -9.29 -17.93
C ASN A 694 18.05 -10.36 -18.82
N VAL A 695 18.73 -11.51 -18.91
CA VAL A 695 18.14 -12.75 -19.44
C VAL A 695 17.89 -13.71 -18.29
N ILE A 696 16.84 -14.51 -18.43
CA ILE A 696 16.46 -15.52 -17.44
C ILE A 696 16.87 -16.88 -18.00
N GLU A 697 17.72 -17.57 -17.24
CA GLU A 697 18.07 -18.97 -17.46
C GLU A 697 17.28 -19.81 -16.46
N THR A 698 16.83 -20.98 -16.89
CA THR A 698 16.22 -21.93 -15.95
C THR A 698 17.29 -22.42 -14.98
N LEU A 699 17.16 -22.08 -13.69
CA LEU A 699 17.91 -22.71 -12.61
C LEU A 699 17.53 -24.19 -12.47
#